data_AF-A0A1M5GAK2-F1
#
_entry.id   AF-A0A1M5GAK2-F1
#
_cell.length_a   1.000
_cell.length_b   1.000
_cell.length_c   1.000
_cell.angle_alpha   90.00
_cell.angle_beta   90.00
_cell.angle_gamma   90.00
#
_symmetry.space_group_name_H-M   'P 1'
#
loop_
_entity.id
_entity.type
_entity.pdbx_description
1 polymer ?
#
loop_
_entity_poly.entity_id
_entity_poly.type
_entity_poly.pdbx_seq_one_letter_code
_entity_poly.pdbx_strand_id
1 'polypeptide(L)'
;MKRYFSSPLATVFFLAVLALALTSCGDSPERGKHGFIQGSENSDSYPFALSGSITLLDSLVPVSLEIVSVNENLDSLQSVRAVVYKTTNGFVYVSDSADYPSPLLRLSYTCMRRDSSVKMEFSQYVDYNKTEHPQLNILGALESERVEYLVRNDGFYLELAKQKADREIRELLDFRNKVKYPLEYDSTPSPLHLLLYLYCDISATDSAFYANFTRMRSALGENIEYEEILPSTKSIDSAFTLFGNYRDIKKNRISIDEFLAAMQFWAQSYKLPACDSNSIGDTVSNKNSESAYSSEQFICFYNADSIPMWRMVSHLERGMGICDTAITGVFDSLVYRCDPRNSEWVRLNDIEAVTYLYGTCDSNNLGMKIYDTTVVSCVQEDSRYKWINGTPKEEKEIYSIADELVKDKEGECNDERDREMVKVGDAFYQCDSLHWVTIDERTYTFGDCTQERNGKYIHDKKFGTFVCIQQGTMDKNYVVTWTHKWVESVLPYYYGDKCDKAKNQNEIKFYEDNYFVCDNSKWRVMADSEITAPVLEKDFCDSSKLHTFKTFGESLFVCEDMQWRSPNKSELTVKEVIERNKFDKHYCDSGVAGTTLFWDSTSSNLYGCGPNHLYRKADGTYGWKLVASIIGHNGNGGVVYNGDGPVFSGGKFTDASTYELDHKKMHLAFKLGTSYEMQNELVDGILTVGGISYVWRYSNRRFFVRDSMGNKTVRLDTLEGKSESLEGFYKNWVAHIGDEQVGDSLKTAVIANFNTSAHKTLQQAMGLCPEGFRLPDSTEWRTIVPKVREMESFVASSGYGASRRYNLFWTSSEKDSETQYCYEYVLKQNSVISYYWDILAGDLIECPKDLYPMVQALCISEEE
;
A
#
# COMPACT_ATOMS: atom_id res chain seq x y z
N MET A 1 29.68 -63.21 -48.64
CA MET A 1 31.15 -63.07 -48.80
C MET A 1 31.47 -61.62 -48.52
N LYS A 2 32.07 -61.33 -47.36
CA LYS A 2 33.51 -61.50 -47.10
C LYS A 2 34.33 -60.53 -47.93
N ARG A 3 35.12 -59.71 -47.23
CA ARG A 3 36.25 -58.92 -47.72
C ARG A 3 35.75 -57.79 -48.63
N TYR A 4 35.82 -56.54 -48.20
CA TYR A 4 37.05 -55.78 -48.21
C TYR A 4 36.95 -54.65 -47.18
N PHE A 5 38.01 -54.51 -46.39
CA PHE A 5 38.54 -53.31 -45.71
C PHE A 5 39.24 -53.77 -44.41
N SER A 6 40.26 -54.62 -44.57
CA SER A 6 41.33 -54.80 -43.59
C SER A 6 42.58 -54.18 -44.19
N SER A 7 42.62 -52.85 -44.15
CA SER A 7 43.86 -52.10 -44.36
C SER A 7 43.97 -51.14 -43.18
N PRO A 8 44.95 -51.34 -42.27
CA PRO A 8 45.21 -50.37 -41.21
C PRO A 8 45.59 -49.00 -41.78
N LEU A 9 46.05 -48.93 -43.04
CA LEU A 9 46.26 -47.66 -43.74
C LEU A 9 44.95 -46.94 -44.05
N ALA A 10 43.86 -47.65 -44.37
CA ALA A 10 42.57 -46.99 -44.64
C ALA A 10 41.97 -46.42 -43.35
N THR A 11 42.12 -47.09 -42.21
CA THR A 11 41.65 -46.58 -40.91
C THR A 11 42.52 -45.42 -40.41
N VAL A 12 43.84 -45.46 -40.63
CA VAL A 12 44.73 -44.34 -40.31
C VAL A 12 44.51 -43.15 -41.26
N PHE A 13 44.22 -43.39 -42.54
CA PHE A 13 43.87 -42.32 -43.48
C PHE A 13 42.49 -41.74 -43.19
N PHE A 14 41.50 -42.55 -42.78
CA PHE A 14 40.19 -42.06 -42.37
C PHE A 14 40.27 -41.27 -41.05
N LEU A 15 41.10 -41.71 -40.08
CA LEU A 15 41.36 -40.97 -38.84
C LEU A 15 42.21 -39.71 -39.07
N ALA A 16 43.15 -39.72 -40.03
CA ALA A 16 43.90 -38.53 -40.42
C ALA A 16 43.04 -37.53 -41.20
N VAL A 17 42.11 -37.99 -42.03
CA VAL A 17 41.14 -37.13 -42.72
C VAL A 17 40.07 -36.61 -41.75
N LEU A 18 39.66 -37.39 -40.74
CA LEU A 18 38.81 -36.90 -39.65
C LEU A 18 39.55 -35.88 -38.76
N ALA A 19 40.84 -36.09 -38.48
CA ALA A 19 41.67 -35.16 -37.73
C ALA A 19 42.00 -33.88 -38.51
N LEU A 20 42.13 -33.96 -39.84
CA LEU A 20 42.30 -32.80 -40.72
C LEU A 20 40.98 -32.04 -40.94
N ALA A 21 39.84 -32.73 -40.92
CA ALA A 21 38.52 -32.08 -40.92
C ALA A 21 38.17 -31.42 -39.56
N LEU A 22 38.81 -31.86 -38.46
CA LEU A 22 38.66 -31.26 -37.12
C LEU A 22 39.71 -30.18 -36.79
N THR A 23 40.66 -29.89 -37.69
CA THR A 23 41.70 -28.85 -37.50
C THR A 23 41.63 -27.73 -38.54
N SER A 24 40.55 -27.64 -39.31
CA SER A 24 40.34 -26.63 -40.35
C SER A 24 38.92 -26.07 -40.28
N CYS A 25 38.65 -25.22 -39.29
CA CYS A 25 37.58 -24.21 -39.15
C CYS A 25 37.54 -23.78 -37.66
N GLY A 26 37.87 -22.56 -37.23
CA GLY A 26 38.30 -21.38 -37.95
C GLY A 26 38.88 -20.35 -36.99
N ASP A 27 39.99 -19.73 -37.41
CA ASP A 27 40.38 -18.41 -36.95
C ASP A 27 39.40 -17.40 -37.56
N SER A 28 38.43 -16.97 -36.77
CA SER A 28 37.81 -15.65 -36.97
C SER A 28 38.65 -14.65 -36.18
N PRO A 29 39.24 -13.64 -36.83
CA PRO A 29 39.95 -12.60 -36.10
C PRO A 29 38.92 -11.78 -35.32
N GLU A 30 39.21 -11.61 -34.03
CA GLU A 30 38.63 -10.61 -33.15
C GLU A 30 37.08 -10.50 -33.20
N ARG A 31 36.41 -11.41 -32.49
CA ARG A 31 35.22 -10.96 -31.75
C ARG A 31 35.70 -9.82 -30.88
N GLY A 32 35.36 -8.60 -31.27
CA GLY A 32 35.61 -7.43 -30.46
C GLY A 32 35.22 -7.77 -29.04
N LYS A 33 36.20 -7.73 -28.13
CA LYS A 33 35.91 -7.19 -26.81
C LYS A 33 35.11 -5.94 -27.13
N HIS A 34 33.83 -5.95 -26.83
CA HIS A 34 33.07 -4.71 -26.81
C HIS A 34 33.91 -3.80 -25.91
N GLY A 35 34.62 -2.87 -26.53
CA GLY A 35 35.17 -1.73 -25.85
C GLY A 35 33.94 -1.02 -25.33
N PHE A 36 33.53 -1.41 -24.14
CA PHE A 36 32.59 -0.64 -23.37
C PHE A 36 33.25 0.73 -23.27
N ILE A 37 32.50 1.72 -23.73
CA ILE A 37 32.80 3.13 -23.52
C ILE A 37 33.00 3.23 -22.02
N GLN A 38 34.27 3.35 -21.62
CA GLN A 38 34.67 3.74 -20.29
C GLN A 38 33.90 5.03 -20.05
N GLY A 39 32.86 4.93 -19.21
CA GLY A 39 31.96 6.03 -18.91
C GLY A 39 32.82 7.25 -18.58
N SER A 40 32.46 8.38 -19.19
CA SER A 40 33.05 9.69 -18.92
C SER A 40 33.39 9.81 -17.43
N GLU A 41 34.67 9.91 -17.10
CA GLU A 41 35.22 10.00 -15.73
C GLU A 41 34.73 11.24 -14.93
N ASN A 42 33.72 11.97 -15.42
CA ASN A 42 33.21 13.22 -14.87
C ASN A 42 31.68 13.27 -14.72
N SER A 43 30.97 12.14 -14.57
CA SER A 43 29.61 12.25 -14.03
C SER A 43 29.74 12.55 -12.54
N ASP A 44 29.73 13.83 -12.16
CA ASP A 44 29.66 14.27 -10.77
C ASP A 44 28.47 13.57 -10.11
N SER A 45 28.76 12.53 -9.34
CA SER A 45 27.79 11.79 -8.55
C SER A 45 27.53 12.61 -7.30
N TYR A 46 26.28 13.06 -7.17
CA TYR A 46 25.90 13.90 -6.03
C TYR A 46 25.58 12.97 -4.87
N PRO A 47 26.07 13.26 -3.66
CA PRO A 47 25.76 12.43 -2.52
C PRO A 47 24.26 12.48 -2.26
N PHE A 48 23.63 11.31 -2.18
CA PHE A 48 22.19 11.18 -1.91
C PHE A 48 21.95 10.12 -0.84
N ALA A 49 20.84 10.27 -0.10
CA ALA A 49 20.42 9.27 0.87
C ALA A 49 19.59 8.21 0.15
N LEU A 50 19.99 6.94 0.23
CA LEU A 50 19.21 5.84 -0.32
C LEU A 50 18.16 5.41 0.70
N SER A 51 16.91 5.30 0.26
CA SER A 51 15.82 4.79 1.08
C SER A 51 15.03 3.71 0.38
N GLY A 52 14.49 2.77 1.15
CA GLY A 52 13.60 1.72 0.62
C GLY A 52 12.80 1.04 1.72
N SER A 53 12.17 -0.09 1.38
CA SER A 53 11.33 -0.86 2.31
C SER A 53 11.83 -2.30 2.48
N ILE A 54 11.56 -2.89 3.64
CA ILE A 54 11.86 -4.29 3.96
C ILE A 54 10.52 -5.00 4.17
N THR A 55 10.17 -5.89 3.24
CA THR A 55 8.94 -6.67 3.24
C THR A 55 9.24 -8.09 3.68
N LEU A 56 9.29 -8.27 5.00
CA LEU A 56 9.45 -9.56 5.66
C LEU A 56 8.21 -9.89 6.49
N LEU A 57 8.09 -11.15 6.95
CA LEU A 57 7.09 -11.49 7.96
C LEU A 57 7.31 -10.67 9.24
N ASP A 58 6.22 -10.25 9.88
CA ASP A 58 6.19 -9.41 11.08
C ASP A 58 6.97 -9.97 12.28
N SER A 59 7.25 -11.28 12.24
CA SER A 59 8.06 -12.02 13.20
C SER A 59 9.56 -11.78 13.01
N LEU A 60 10.04 -11.45 11.80
CA LEU A 60 11.43 -11.16 11.46
C LEU A 60 11.66 -9.64 11.52
N VAL A 61 12.41 -9.20 12.53
CA VAL A 61 12.71 -7.80 12.79
C VAL A 61 14.11 -7.50 12.24
N PRO A 62 14.26 -6.64 11.22
CA PRO A 62 15.57 -6.17 10.77
C PRO A 62 16.21 -5.28 11.84
N VAL A 63 17.48 -5.55 12.15
CA VAL A 63 18.22 -4.90 13.25
C VAL A 63 19.39 -4.05 12.75
N SER A 64 19.92 -4.37 11.57
CA SER A 64 20.96 -3.59 10.91
C SER A 64 20.89 -3.77 9.40
N LEU A 65 21.25 -2.73 8.66
CA LEU A 65 21.35 -2.76 7.21
C LEU A 65 22.61 -2.00 6.77
N GLU A 66 23.35 -2.59 5.86
CA GLU A 66 24.55 -2.07 5.22
C GLU A 66 24.34 -2.05 3.71
N ILE A 67 24.57 -0.90 3.09
CA ILE A 67 24.46 -0.69 1.65
C ILE A 67 25.88 -0.66 1.09
N VAL A 68 26.22 -1.67 0.28
CA VAL A 68 27.54 -1.78 -0.34
C VAL A 68 27.41 -1.47 -1.83
N SER A 69 28.01 -0.37 -2.30
CA SER A 69 28.16 -0.13 -3.74
C SER A 69 29.14 -1.14 -4.32
N VAL A 70 28.77 -1.74 -5.44
CA VAL A 70 29.56 -2.79 -6.10
C VAL A 70 29.78 -2.48 -7.57
N ASN A 71 30.90 -2.92 -8.15
CA ASN A 71 31.12 -2.80 -9.60
C ASN A 71 30.32 -3.85 -10.41
N GLU A 72 30.50 -3.89 -11.73
CA GLU A 72 29.83 -4.86 -12.62
C GLU A 72 30.19 -6.32 -12.32
N ASN A 73 31.34 -6.58 -11.67
CA ASN A 73 31.76 -7.91 -11.19
C ASN A 73 31.33 -8.18 -9.73
N LEU A 74 30.49 -7.30 -9.17
CA LEU A 74 30.02 -7.32 -7.80
C LEU A 74 31.13 -7.17 -6.73
N ASP A 75 32.30 -6.64 -7.09
CA ASP A 75 33.34 -6.29 -6.12
C ASP A 75 32.91 -5.05 -5.34
N SER A 76 33.08 -5.10 -4.02
CA SER A 76 32.72 -3.99 -3.13
C SER A 76 33.61 -2.77 -3.39
N LEU A 77 32.98 -1.63 -3.63
CA LEU A 77 33.63 -0.34 -3.85
C LEU A 77 33.56 0.53 -2.58
N GLN A 78 32.37 0.64 -1.98
CA GLN A 78 32.10 1.49 -0.83
C GLN A 78 30.95 0.90 -0.01
N SER A 79 30.96 1.15 1.30
CA SER A 79 29.87 0.75 2.20
C SER A 79 29.33 1.93 3.00
N VAL A 80 28.01 1.96 3.19
CA VAL A 80 27.26 2.96 3.95
C VAL A 80 26.27 2.24 4.85
N ARG A 81 26.21 2.59 6.14
CA ARG A 81 25.20 2.04 7.05
C ARG A 81 23.86 2.75 6.84
N ALA A 82 22.78 1.99 6.93
CA ALA A 82 21.43 2.53 6.92
C ALA A 82 20.75 2.35 8.28
N VAL A 83 19.93 3.32 8.65
CA VAL A 83 19.05 3.23 9.81
C VAL A 83 17.77 2.53 9.38
N VAL A 84 17.35 1.51 10.14
CA VAL A 84 16.11 0.77 9.91
C VAL A 84 15.10 1.15 10.99
N TYR A 85 13.87 1.45 10.59
CA TYR A 85 12.80 1.76 11.54
C TYR A 85 11.45 1.21 11.07
N LYS A 86 10.54 1.00 12.03
CA LYS A 86 9.20 0.44 11.80
C LYS A 86 8.20 1.56 11.50
N THR A 87 7.38 1.35 10.47
CA THR A 87 6.21 2.18 10.10
C THR A 87 4.92 1.38 10.25
N THR A 88 3.77 2.00 9.98
CA THR A 88 2.47 1.29 9.90
C THR A 88 2.41 0.25 8.77
N ASN A 89 3.26 0.41 7.75
CA ASN A 89 3.25 -0.40 6.53
C ASN A 89 4.38 -1.43 6.48
N GLY A 90 5.16 -1.59 7.56
CA GLY A 90 6.31 -2.49 7.62
C GLY A 90 7.59 -1.76 8.00
N PHE A 91 8.73 -2.34 7.68
CA PHE A 91 10.04 -1.74 7.96
C PHE A 91 10.52 -0.93 6.76
N VAL A 92 11.16 0.21 7.03
CA VAL A 92 11.82 1.03 6.02
C VAL A 92 13.25 1.30 6.46
N TYR A 93 14.12 1.61 5.50
CA TYR A 93 15.49 2.00 5.76
C TYR A 93 15.84 3.29 5.04
N VAL A 94 16.75 4.06 5.63
CA VAL A 94 17.32 5.28 5.06
C VAL A 94 18.81 5.32 5.42
N SER A 95 19.68 5.57 4.46
CA SER A 95 21.10 5.83 4.70
C SER A 95 21.42 7.31 4.88
N ASP A 96 22.58 7.59 5.44
CA ASP A 96 23.17 8.92 5.30
C ASP A 96 23.42 9.22 3.81
N SER A 97 23.43 10.51 3.48
CA SER A 97 23.79 10.98 2.14
C SER A 97 25.21 10.55 1.83
N ALA A 98 25.36 9.77 0.76
CA ALA A 98 26.64 9.24 0.33
C ALA A 98 26.74 9.30 -1.18
N ASP A 99 27.96 9.50 -1.65
CA ASP A 99 28.30 9.32 -3.06
C ASP A 99 28.45 7.81 -3.32
N TYR A 100 27.67 7.26 -4.26
CA TYR A 100 27.71 5.85 -4.63
C TYR A 100 28.44 5.69 -5.96
N PRO A 101 29.66 5.11 -5.99
CA PRO A 101 30.50 5.05 -7.20
C PRO A 101 29.96 4.13 -8.30
N SER A 102 28.88 3.39 -8.01
CA SER A 102 28.20 2.52 -8.97
C SER A 102 26.70 2.45 -8.66
N PRO A 103 25.84 2.32 -9.69
CA PRO A 103 24.41 2.11 -9.52
C PRO A 103 24.03 0.74 -8.95
N LEU A 104 24.97 -0.21 -8.99
CA LEU A 104 24.77 -1.55 -8.49
C LEU A 104 25.09 -1.59 -7.00
N LEU A 105 24.15 -2.11 -6.20
CA LEU A 105 24.27 -2.19 -4.76
C LEU A 105 24.05 -3.62 -4.28
N ARG A 106 24.78 -4.01 -3.23
CA ARG A 106 24.48 -5.15 -2.37
C ARG A 106 23.94 -4.62 -1.04
N LEU A 107 22.67 -4.88 -0.74
CA LEU A 107 22.07 -4.55 0.54
C LEU A 107 22.18 -5.76 1.46
N SER A 108 23.07 -5.69 2.45
CA SER A 108 23.29 -6.72 3.46
C SER A 108 22.58 -6.33 4.75
N TYR A 109 21.67 -7.17 5.23
CA TYR A 109 20.87 -6.86 6.41
C TYR A 109 20.76 -8.05 7.35
N THR A 110 20.71 -7.75 8.65
CA THR A 110 20.57 -8.74 9.71
C THR A 110 19.17 -8.66 10.29
N CYS A 111 18.50 -9.79 10.50
CA CYS A 111 17.23 -9.87 11.21
C CYS A 111 17.34 -10.75 12.46
N MET A 112 16.40 -10.56 13.39
CA MET A 112 16.16 -11.40 14.56
C MET A 112 14.65 -11.62 14.72
N ARG A 113 14.19 -12.73 15.33
CA ARG A 113 12.79 -12.78 15.79
C ARG A 113 12.60 -11.99 17.07
N ARG A 114 11.39 -11.46 17.30
CA ARG A 114 11.08 -10.61 18.49
C ARG A 114 11.50 -11.25 19.81
N ASP A 115 11.39 -12.58 19.89
CA ASP A 115 11.63 -13.35 21.12
C ASP A 115 12.94 -14.15 21.08
N SER A 116 13.89 -13.76 20.23
CA SER A 116 15.12 -14.51 19.97
C SER A 116 16.35 -13.61 19.85
N SER A 117 17.51 -14.18 20.14
CA SER A 117 18.83 -13.54 20.00
C SER A 117 19.61 -14.04 18.78
N VAL A 118 19.05 -14.98 18.01
CA VAL A 118 19.68 -15.52 16.81
C VAL A 118 19.66 -14.46 15.72
N LYS A 119 20.85 -14.06 15.28
CA LYS A 119 21.05 -13.14 14.16
C LYS A 119 21.10 -13.91 12.85
N MET A 120 20.28 -13.49 11.90
CA MET A 120 20.16 -14.07 10.57
C MET A 120 20.60 -13.04 9.53
N GLU A 121 21.59 -13.39 8.73
CA GLU A 121 22.14 -12.49 7.72
C GLU A 121 21.53 -12.79 6.33
N PHE A 122 21.09 -11.73 5.68
CA PHE A 122 20.51 -11.72 4.35
C PHE A 122 21.24 -10.70 3.49
N SER A 123 21.24 -10.91 2.18
CA SER A 123 21.81 -10.00 1.20
C SER A 123 20.94 -9.95 -0.03
N GLN A 124 20.83 -8.81 -0.71
CA GLN A 124 20.14 -8.71 -1.99
C GLN A 124 20.90 -7.74 -2.91
N TYR A 125 21.00 -8.09 -4.19
CA TYR A 125 21.59 -7.22 -5.21
C TYR A 125 20.51 -6.41 -5.93
N VAL A 126 20.71 -5.11 -6.06
CA VAL A 126 19.78 -4.19 -6.73
C VAL A 126 20.52 -3.21 -7.63
N ASP A 127 19.82 -2.70 -8.64
CA ASP A 127 20.24 -1.60 -9.48
C ASP A 127 19.35 -0.41 -9.15
N TYR A 128 19.86 0.59 -8.42
CA TYR A 128 19.02 1.70 -7.96
C TYR A 128 18.58 2.63 -9.10
N ASN A 129 19.22 2.57 -10.28
CA ASN A 129 18.74 3.28 -11.47
C ASN A 129 17.42 2.71 -12.00
N LYS A 130 17.12 1.45 -11.70
CA LYS A 130 15.86 0.80 -12.07
C LYS A 130 14.80 0.88 -10.97
N THR A 131 15.22 1.05 -9.73
CA THR A 131 14.31 1.05 -8.58
C THR A 131 14.83 2.04 -7.54
N GLU A 132 14.32 3.27 -7.59
CA GLU A 132 14.72 4.37 -6.69
C GLU A 132 14.49 4.03 -5.21
N HIS A 133 13.51 3.16 -4.93
CA HIS A 133 13.18 2.68 -3.58
C HIS A 133 13.24 1.15 -3.53
N PRO A 134 14.44 0.55 -3.37
CA PRO A 134 14.57 -0.89 -3.43
C PRO A 134 13.79 -1.58 -2.31
N GLN A 135 12.96 -2.56 -2.69
CA GLN A 135 12.21 -3.39 -1.76
C GLN A 135 12.98 -4.68 -1.46
N LEU A 136 13.36 -4.85 -0.19
CA LEU A 136 14.06 -6.04 0.30
C LEU A 136 13.04 -7.09 0.74
N ASN A 137 13.22 -8.34 0.31
CA ASN A 137 12.32 -9.44 0.65
C ASN A 137 13.09 -10.77 0.70
N ILE A 138 12.41 -11.84 1.17
CA ILE A 138 13.05 -13.15 1.35
C ILE A 138 13.45 -13.82 0.02
N LEU A 139 12.75 -13.50 -1.08
CA LEU A 139 13.06 -14.04 -2.41
C LEU A 139 14.38 -13.46 -2.93
N GLY A 140 14.51 -12.12 -2.94
CA GLY A 140 15.76 -11.47 -3.31
C GLY A 140 16.92 -11.83 -2.38
N ALA A 141 16.63 -12.14 -1.11
CA ALA A 141 17.60 -12.68 -0.18
C ALA A 141 18.10 -14.08 -0.58
N LEU A 142 17.18 -14.94 -0.99
CA LEU A 142 17.46 -16.30 -1.43
C LEU A 142 18.23 -16.32 -2.76
N GLU A 143 17.90 -15.42 -3.68
CA GLU A 143 18.58 -15.30 -4.98
C GLU A 143 20.04 -14.87 -4.86
N SER A 144 20.40 -14.12 -3.81
CA SER A 144 21.63 -13.31 -3.79
C SER A 144 22.94 -14.08 -4.04
N GLU A 145 23.14 -15.22 -3.40
CA GLU A 145 24.35 -16.03 -3.58
C GLU A 145 24.42 -16.61 -5.00
N ARG A 146 23.27 -17.01 -5.55
CA ARG A 146 23.19 -17.52 -6.92
C ARG A 146 23.39 -16.41 -7.95
N VAL A 147 22.83 -15.23 -7.72
CA VAL A 147 23.07 -14.03 -8.54
C VAL A 147 24.55 -13.69 -8.56
N GLU A 148 25.22 -13.71 -7.41
CA GLU A 148 26.66 -13.46 -7.33
C GLU A 148 27.47 -14.46 -8.15
N TYR A 149 27.15 -15.76 -8.04
CA TYR A 149 27.76 -16.81 -8.85
C TYR A 149 27.53 -16.56 -10.36
N LEU A 150 26.29 -16.31 -10.77
CA LEU A 150 25.94 -16.11 -12.18
C LEU A 150 26.66 -14.90 -12.79
N VAL A 151 26.82 -13.82 -12.03
CA VAL A 151 27.57 -12.64 -12.51
C VAL A 151 29.06 -12.94 -12.59
N ARG A 152 29.66 -13.47 -11.52
CA ARG A 152 31.12 -13.64 -11.43
C ARG A 152 31.66 -14.81 -12.24
N ASN A 153 30.95 -15.93 -12.26
CA ASN A 153 31.42 -17.19 -12.83
C ASN A 153 30.87 -17.42 -14.24
N ASP A 154 29.60 -17.09 -14.47
CA ASP A 154 28.94 -17.33 -15.75
C ASP A 154 28.91 -16.07 -16.65
N GLY A 155 29.33 -14.91 -16.14
CA GLY A 155 29.44 -13.65 -16.91
C GLY A 155 28.09 -13.02 -17.26
N PHE A 156 27.02 -13.33 -16.53
CA PHE A 156 25.74 -12.67 -16.70
C PHE A 156 25.80 -11.23 -16.19
N TYR A 157 25.08 -10.31 -16.84
CA TYR A 157 24.79 -9.02 -16.20
C TYR A 157 23.76 -9.22 -15.08
N LEU A 158 23.81 -8.36 -14.05
CA LEU A 158 23.05 -8.50 -12.80
C LEU A 158 21.57 -8.87 -13.01
N GLU A 159 20.93 -8.22 -13.96
CA GLU A 159 19.49 -8.33 -14.15
C GLU A 159 19.07 -9.63 -14.86
N LEU A 160 19.86 -10.16 -15.80
CA LEU A 160 19.65 -11.54 -16.27
C LEU A 160 20.00 -12.57 -15.20
N ALA A 161 21.03 -12.30 -14.39
CA ALA A 161 21.39 -13.19 -13.29
C ALA A 161 20.23 -13.32 -12.31
N LYS A 162 19.57 -12.22 -11.94
CA LYS A 162 18.35 -12.21 -11.11
C LYS A 162 17.21 -12.99 -11.76
N GLN A 163 16.90 -12.73 -13.03
CA GLN A 163 15.85 -13.48 -13.75
C GLN A 163 16.13 -14.98 -13.83
N LYS A 164 17.40 -15.37 -14.00
CA LYS A 164 17.79 -16.78 -14.02
C LYS A 164 17.74 -17.40 -12.61
N ALA A 165 18.15 -16.68 -11.56
CA ALA A 165 18.05 -17.17 -10.18
C ALA A 165 16.58 -17.36 -9.74
N ASP A 166 15.70 -16.39 -10.00
CA ASP A 166 14.24 -16.52 -9.77
C ASP A 166 13.67 -17.75 -10.48
N ARG A 167 14.10 -17.95 -11.74
CA ARG A 167 13.69 -19.08 -12.56
C ARG A 167 14.12 -20.43 -11.94
N GLU A 168 15.35 -20.52 -11.46
CA GLU A 168 15.89 -21.72 -10.80
C GLU A 168 15.20 -21.99 -9.45
N ILE A 169 14.84 -20.95 -8.69
CA ILE A 169 14.02 -21.10 -7.46
C ILE A 169 12.65 -21.72 -7.80
N ARG A 170 11.99 -21.23 -8.85
CA ARG A 170 10.69 -21.77 -9.28
C ARG A 170 10.79 -23.20 -9.80
N GLU A 171 11.90 -23.58 -10.42
CA GLU A 171 12.17 -24.95 -10.82
C GLU A 171 12.40 -25.84 -9.60
N LEU A 172 13.24 -25.41 -8.66
CA LEU A 172 13.52 -26.13 -7.42
C LEU A 172 12.25 -26.42 -6.62
N LEU A 173 11.33 -25.45 -6.56
CA LEU A 173 10.06 -25.58 -5.83
C LEU A 173 8.94 -26.23 -6.67
N ASP A 174 9.24 -26.70 -7.89
CA ASP A 174 8.29 -27.28 -8.85
C ASP A 174 7.06 -26.38 -9.12
N PHE A 175 7.25 -25.07 -9.12
CA PHE A 175 6.17 -24.09 -9.27
C PHE A 175 5.62 -24.03 -10.70
N ARG A 176 6.47 -24.31 -11.70
CA ARG A 176 6.11 -24.28 -13.13
C ARG A 176 5.02 -25.27 -13.52
N ASN A 177 5.03 -26.46 -12.93
CA ASN A 177 4.05 -27.50 -13.26
C ASN A 177 2.75 -27.33 -12.48
N LYS A 178 2.79 -26.60 -11.36
CA LYS A 178 1.71 -26.57 -10.36
C LYS A 178 0.84 -25.32 -10.45
N VAL A 179 1.34 -24.21 -11.00
CA VAL A 179 0.63 -22.92 -11.00
C VAL A 179 0.55 -22.35 -12.41
N LYS A 180 -0.66 -22.29 -13.00
CA LYS A 180 -0.94 -21.75 -14.36
C LYS A 180 -0.82 -20.21 -14.46
N TYR A 181 0.13 -19.60 -13.77
CA TYR A 181 0.34 -18.15 -13.86
C TYR A 181 1.48 -17.84 -14.84
N PRO A 182 1.27 -16.90 -15.79
CA PRO A 182 2.32 -16.49 -16.71
C PRO A 182 3.48 -15.83 -15.93
N LEU A 183 4.70 -16.28 -16.24
CA LEU A 183 5.95 -16.02 -15.54
C LEU A 183 6.45 -14.55 -15.56
N GLU A 184 5.78 -13.65 -16.26
CA GLU A 184 6.34 -12.34 -16.66
C GLU A 184 5.75 -11.13 -15.93
N TYR A 185 4.82 -11.32 -14.98
CA TYR A 185 4.22 -10.24 -14.20
C TYR A 185 4.12 -10.63 -12.73
N ASP A 186 4.68 -9.83 -11.82
CA ASP A 186 3.92 -8.78 -11.15
C ASP A 186 4.77 -8.09 -10.06
N SER A 187 4.48 -6.81 -9.83
CA SER A 187 4.97 -6.00 -8.70
C SER A 187 4.22 -6.31 -7.39
N THR A 188 3.22 -7.17 -7.44
CA THR A 188 2.55 -7.69 -6.25
C THR A 188 3.45 -8.72 -5.56
N PRO A 189 3.39 -8.85 -4.21
CA PRO A 189 4.11 -9.90 -3.51
C PRO A 189 3.70 -11.24 -4.13
N SER A 190 4.63 -11.86 -4.87
CA SER A 190 4.39 -13.16 -5.47
C SER A 190 3.96 -14.13 -4.36
N PRO A 191 2.95 -15.01 -4.57
CA PRO A 191 2.63 -16.09 -3.64
C PRO A 191 3.85 -16.89 -3.18
N LEU A 192 4.90 -16.88 -4.01
CA LEU A 192 6.22 -17.40 -3.72
C LEU A 192 6.83 -16.84 -2.42
N HIS A 193 6.65 -15.55 -2.09
CA HIS A 193 7.20 -14.95 -0.88
C HIS A 193 6.71 -15.67 0.39
N LEU A 194 5.40 -15.87 0.53
CA LEU A 194 4.84 -16.61 1.67
C LEU A 194 5.33 -18.05 1.67
N LEU A 195 5.29 -18.71 0.51
CA LEU A 195 5.73 -20.09 0.37
C LEU A 195 7.19 -20.27 0.79
N LEU A 196 8.08 -19.33 0.49
CA LEU A 196 9.49 -19.40 0.91
C LEU A 196 9.64 -19.45 2.43
N TYR A 197 8.82 -18.71 3.18
CA TYR A 197 8.81 -18.82 4.64
C TYR A 197 8.32 -20.19 5.12
N LEU A 198 7.36 -20.78 4.40
CA LEU A 198 6.85 -22.11 4.70
C LEU A 198 7.88 -23.19 4.39
N TYR A 199 8.50 -23.14 3.21
CA TYR A 199 9.57 -24.04 2.80
C TYR A 199 10.75 -23.98 3.78
N CYS A 200 11.11 -22.78 4.25
CA CYS A 200 12.15 -22.61 5.28
C CYS A 200 11.71 -23.01 6.70
N ASP A 201 10.46 -23.41 6.93
CA ASP A 201 9.92 -23.76 8.25
C ASP A 201 9.97 -22.59 9.26
N ILE A 202 9.27 -21.50 8.97
CA ILE A 202 9.22 -20.31 9.84
C ILE A 202 8.64 -20.59 11.24
N SER A 203 7.89 -21.68 11.42
CA SER A 203 7.34 -22.05 12.73
C SER A 203 8.40 -22.64 13.67
N ALA A 204 9.48 -23.22 13.12
CA ALA A 204 10.56 -23.77 13.90
C ALA A 204 11.35 -22.70 14.67
N THR A 205 12.30 -23.15 15.50
CA THR A 205 13.26 -22.25 16.16
C THR A 205 14.02 -21.44 15.11
N ASP A 206 14.41 -20.20 15.44
CA ASP A 206 15.16 -19.32 14.54
C ASP A 206 16.37 -19.98 13.87
N SER A 207 17.15 -20.76 14.64
CA SER A 207 18.30 -21.49 14.12
C SER A 207 17.92 -22.51 13.06
N ALA A 208 16.76 -23.15 13.19
CA ALA A 208 16.27 -24.13 12.22
C ALA A 208 15.76 -23.43 10.96
N PHE A 209 14.97 -22.37 11.10
CA PHE A 209 14.52 -21.56 9.96
C PHE A 209 15.70 -21.05 9.13
N TYR A 210 16.70 -20.47 9.78
CA TYR A 210 17.85 -19.91 9.09
C TYR A 210 18.76 -20.97 8.46
N ALA A 211 18.93 -22.12 9.12
CA ALA A 211 19.65 -23.25 8.55
C ALA A 211 18.96 -23.79 7.29
N ASN A 212 17.63 -23.88 7.31
CA ASN A 212 16.81 -24.30 6.18
C ASN A 212 16.90 -23.31 5.01
N PHE A 213 16.78 -22.00 5.31
CA PHE A 213 16.99 -20.94 4.33
C PHE A 213 18.37 -21.04 3.67
N THR A 214 19.42 -21.23 4.46
CA THR A 214 20.80 -21.33 3.96
C THR A 214 20.99 -22.56 3.06
N ARG A 215 20.42 -23.71 3.43
CA ARG A 215 20.47 -24.92 2.59
C ARG A 215 19.77 -24.71 1.26
N MET A 216 18.59 -24.09 1.27
CA MET A 216 17.85 -23.79 0.05
C MET A 216 18.61 -22.82 -0.84
N ARG A 217 19.23 -21.79 -0.25
CA ARG A 217 20.08 -20.82 -0.97
C ARG A 217 21.24 -21.51 -1.68
N SER A 218 21.94 -22.41 -0.99
CA SER A 218 23.09 -23.13 -1.56
C SER A 218 22.73 -24.16 -2.62
N ALA A 219 21.49 -24.67 -2.61
CA ALA A 219 21.04 -25.64 -3.62
C ALA A 219 20.62 -24.99 -4.96
N LEU A 220 20.51 -23.66 -5.03
CA LEU A 220 20.08 -22.97 -6.25
C LEU A 220 21.10 -23.17 -7.38
N GLY A 221 20.59 -23.62 -8.53
CA GLY A 221 21.41 -23.94 -9.70
C GLY A 221 22.07 -25.31 -9.64
N GLU A 222 21.89 -26.06 -8.56
CA GLU A 222 22.23 -27.48 -8.49
C GLU A 222 21.04 -28.31 -9.01
N ASN A 223 21.31 -29.48 -9.59
CA ASN A 223 20.27 -30.40 -10.03
C ASN A 223 19.81 -31.28 -8.85
N ILE A 224 19.27 -30.63 -7.83
CA ILE A 224 18.78 -31.21 -6.58
C ILE A 224 17.28 -30.93 -6.47
N GLU A 225 16.50 -31.94 -6.10
CA GLU A 225 15.06 -31.78 -5.85
C GLU A 225 14.82 -31.18 -4.45
N TYR A 226 13.74 -30.41 -4.26
CA TYR A 226 13.45 -29.76 -2.97
C TYR A 226 13.37 -30.76 -1.80
N GLU A 227 12.80 -31.94 -2.02
CA GLU A 227 12.70 -33.01 -1.03
C GLU A 227 14.05 -33.48 -0.47
N GLU A 228 15.15 -33.28 -1.21
CA GLU A 228 16.51 -33.59 -0.76
C GLU A 228 17.07 -32.50 0.18
N ILE A 229 16.58 -31.27 0.07
CA ILE A 229 16.97 -30.14 0.93
C ILE A 229 16.22 -30.22 2.25
N LEU A 230 14.89 -30.33 2.16
CA LEU A 230 13.97 -30.33 3.30
C LEU A 230 12.80 -31.27 3.02
N PRO A 231 12.52 -32.24 3.91
CA PRO A 231 11.33 -33.06 3.80
C PRO A 231 10.08 -32.16 3.80
N SER A 232 9.37 -32.12 2.68
CA SER A 232 8.19 -31.27 2.49
C SER A 232 7.16 -31.43 3.60
N THR A 233 7.04 -32.64 4.16
CA THR A 233 6.19 -32.95 5.32
C THR A 233 6.39 -32.01 6.51
N LYS A 234 7.64 -31.69 6.88
CA LYS A 234 7.92 -30.83 8.05
C LYS A 234 7.53 -29.38 7.80
N SER A 235 7.95 -28.83 6.66
CA SER A 235 7.59 -27.48 6.22
C SER A 235 6.07 -27.28 6.20
N ILE A 236 5.34 -28.35 5.89
CA ILE A 236 3.89 -28.34 5.75
C ILE A 236 3.16 -28.48 7.08
N ASP A 237 3.64 -29.30 7.99
CA ASP A 237 3.09 -29.35 9.35
C ASP A 237 3.19 -27.98 10.03
N SER A 238 4.32 -27.31 9.83
CA SER A 238 4.55 -25.94 10.26
C SER A 238 3.62 -24.94 9.59
N ALA A 239 3.44 -25.05 8.26
CA ALA A 239 2.49 -24.23 7.52
C ALA A 239 1.06 -24.41 8.01
N PHE A 240 0.66 -25.66 8.23
CA PHE A 240 -0.66 -26.01 8.73
C PHE A 240 -0.88 -25.48 10.16
N THR A 241 0.15 -25.50 11.01
CA THR A 241 0.08 -24.90 12.34
C THR A 241 -0.20 -23.39 12.28
N LEU A 242 0.40 -22.68 11.32
CA LEU A 242 0.28 -21.22 11.19
C LEU A 242 -0.99 -20.78 10.44
N PHE A 243 -1.44 -21.57 9.46
CA PHE A 243 -2.45 -21.17 8.49
C PHE A 243 -3.61 -22.17 8.36
N GLY A 244 -3.65 -23.22 9.20
CA GLY A 244 -4.70 -24.24 9.22
C GLY A 244 -6.10 -23.69 9.49
N ASN A 245 -6.19 -22.48 10.06
CA ASN A 245 -7.44 -21.77 10.28
C ASN A 245 -7.56 -20.54 9.37
N TYR A 246 -8.63 -20.47 8.58
CA TYR A 246 -8.89 -19.37 7.66
C TYR A 246 -8.96 -17.99 8.36
N ARG A 247 -9.35 -17.93 9.63
CA ARG A 247 -9.36 -16.67 10.40
C ARG A 247 -7.95 -16.10 10.62
N ASP A 248 -6.95 -16.96 10.75
CA ASP A 248 -5.56 -16.53 10.97
C ASP A 248 -4.97 -15.86 9.72
N ILE A 249 -5.48 -16.18 8.53
CA ILE A 249 -5.11 -15.52 7.27
C ILE A 249 -5.48 -14.04 7.30
N LYS A 250 -6.74 -13.73 7.65
CA LYS A 250 -7.22 -12.34 7.74
C LYS A 250 -6.44 -11.55 8.78
N LYS A 251 -6.08 -12.20 9.88
CA LYS A 251 -5.25 -11.60 10.95
C LYS A 251 -3.83 -11.32 10.47
N ASN A 252 -3.24 -12.21 9.67
CA ASN A 252 -1.87 -12.13 9.17
C ASN A 252 -1.72 -11.38 7.84
N ARG A 253 -2.81 -10.80 7.31
CA ARG A 253 -2.84 -10.06 6.03
C ARG A 253 -2.33 -10.86 4.84
N ILE A 254 -2.51 -12.17 4.86
CA ILE A 254 -2.15 -13.05 3.75
C ILE A 254 -3.22 -12.90 2.66
N SER A 255 -2.79 -12.72 1.41
CA SER A 255 -3.70 -12.67 0.27
C SER A 255 -4.39 -14.03 0.05
N ILE A 256 -5.57 -14.01 -0.56
CA ILE A 256 -6.29 -15.26 -0.85
C ILE A 256 -5.46 -16.18 -1.75
N ASP A 257 -4.71 -15.61 -2.70
CA ASP A 257 -3.88 -16.39 -3.63
C ASP A 257 -2.69 -17.05 -2.94
N GLU A 258 -2.00 -16.33 -2.05
CA GLU A 258 -0.96 -16.90 -1.19
C GLU A 258 -1.48 -18.07 -0.35
N PHE A 259 -2.68 -17.91 0.22
CA PHE A 259 -3.30 -18.97 0.99
C PHE A 259 -3.64 -20.18 0.11
N LEU A 260 -4.26 -19.98 -1.05
CA LEU A 260 -4.60 -21.08 -1.96
C LEU A 260 -3.36 -21.84 -2.45
N ALA A 261 -2.25 -21.14 -2.67
CA ALA A 261 -0.97 -21.78 -2.99
C ALA A 261 -0.48 -22.67 -1.82
N ALA A 262 -0.53 -22.18 -0.59
CA ALA A 262 -0.16 -22.96 0.60
C ALA A 262 -1.08 -24.18 0.81
N MET A 263 -2.38 -24.03 0.56
CA MET A 263 -3.38 -25.10 0.61
C MET A 263 -3.07 -26.22 -0.38
N GLN A 264 -2.79 -25.87 -1.64
CA GLN A 264 -2.45 -26.85 -2.68
C GLN A 264 -1.17 -27.59 -2.31
N PHE A 265 -0.19 -26.86 -1.76
CA PHE A 265 1.07 -27.43 -1.33
C PHE A 265 0.90 -28.47 -0.21
N TRP A 266 0.11 -28.17 0.83
CA TRP A 266 -0.16 -29.17 1.87
C TRP A 266 -1.01 -30.34 1.38
N ALA A 267 -1.94 -30.11 0.46
CA ALA A 267 -2.87 -31.14 0.02
C ALA A 267 -2.10 -32.24 -0.72
N GLN A 268 -1.15 -31.82 -1.57
CA GLN A 268 -0.25 -32.73 -2.26
C GLN A 268 0.60 -33.55 -1.28
N SER A 269 1.16 -32.92 -0.26
CA SER A 269 2.11 -33.59 0.64
C SER A 269 1.45 -34.46 1.70
N TYR A 270 0.23 -34.14 2.12
CA TYR A 270 -0.64 -35.02 2.89
C TYR A 270 -1.33 -36.09 2.03
N LYS A 271 -1.12 -36.06 0.71
CA LYS A 271 -1.71 -36.96 -0.29
C LYS A 271 -3.24 -36.92 -0.24
N LEU A 272 -3.79 -35.73 0.01
CA LEU A 272 -5.22 -35.45 -0.09
C LEU A 272 -5.60 -35.34 -1.58
N PRO A 273 -6.76 -35.84 -2.00
CA PRO A 273 -7.25 -35.60 -3.36
C PRO A 273 -7.52 -34.11 -3.59
N ALA A 274 -7.76 -33.69 -4.83
CA ALA A 274 -8.17 -32.32 -5.10
C ALA A 274 -9.47 -32.01 -4.34
N CYS A 275 -9.52 -30.90 -3.60
CA CYS A 275 -10.77 -30.40 -3.04
C CYS A 275 -11.41 -29.49 -4.08
N ASP A 276 -12.38 -30.04 -4.80
CA ASP A 276 -13.19 -29.33 -5.78
C ASP A 276 -14.67 -29.36 -5.38
N SER A 277 -15.53 -28.77 -6.21
CA SER A 277 -16.97 -28.71 -5.95
C SER A 277 -17.65 -30.08 -5.79
N ASN A 278 -17.07 -31.15 -6.33
CA ASN A 278 -17.61 -32.51 -6.23
C ASN A 278 -17.18 -33.22 -4.95
N SER A 279 -16.08 -32.77 -4.34
CA SER A 279 -15.55 -33.32 -3.08
C SER A 279 -16.03 -32.58 -1.84
N ILE A 280 -16.92 -31.58 -1.97
CA ILE A 280 -17.42 -30.83 -0.81
C ILE A 280 -18.21 -31.75 0.12
N GLY A 281 -17.78 -31.78 1.39
CA GLY A 281 -18.29 -32.69 2.42
C GLY A 281 -17.47 -33.98 2.57
N ASP A 282 -16.62 -34.32 1.61
CA ASP A 282 -15.78 -35.51 1.70
C ASP A 282 -14.77 -35.37 2.85
N THR A 283 -14.64 -36.43 3.64
CA THR A 283 -13.61 -36.53 4.68
C THR A 283 -12.49 -37.48 4.27
N VAL A 284 -11.24 -37.06 4.43
CA VAL A 284 -10.04 -37.85 4.08
C VAL A 284 -9.05 -37.79 5.23
N SER A 285 -8.46 -38.93 5.59
CA SER A 285 -7.36 -38.96 6.57
C SER A 285 -6.02 -38.66 5.91
N ASN A 286 -5.17 -37.89 6.61
CA ASN A 286 -3.78 -37.68 6.20
C ASN A 286 -3.00 -39.00 6.23
N LYS A 287 -2.56 -39.46 5.05
CA LYS A 287 -1.84 -40.73 4.86
C LYS A 287 -0.32 -40.59 4.96
N ASN A 288 0.20 -39.37 5.16
CA ASN A 288 1.61 -39.15 5.35
C ASN A 288 2.00 -39.54 6.78
N SER A 289 2.74 -40.64 6.92
CA SER A 289 3.19 -41.17 8.22
C SER A 289 4.29 -40.33 8.88
N GLU A 290 4.93 -39.44 8.13
CA GLU A 290 5.98 -38.56 8.64
C GLU A 290 5.40 -37.25 9.22
N SER A 291 4.11 -36.99 8.99
CA SER A 291 3.44 -35.78 9.45
C SER A 291 3.06 -35.86 10.92
N ALA A 292 3.21 -34.76 11.64
CA ALA A 292 2.67 -34.56 12.99
C ALA A 292 1.13 -34.70 13.03
N TYR A 293 0.47 -34.53 11.88
CA TYR A 293 -0.96 -34.69 11.70
C TYR A 293 -1.31 -36.01 11.02
N SER A 294 -0.44 -37.01 11.10
CA SER A 294 -0.73 -38.33 10.56
C SER A 294 -2.00 -38.90 11.18
N SER A 295 -2.87 -39.50 10.36
CA SER A 295 -4.18 -40.03 10.75
C SER A 295 -5.24 -39.00 11.15
N GLU A 296 -4.92 -37.70 11.21
CA GLU A 296 -5.93 -36.66 11.38
C GLU A 296 -6.88 -36.62 10.18
N GLN A 297 -8.15 -36.31 10.44
CA GLN A 297 -9.16 -36.21 9.40
C GLN A 297 -9.27 -34.77 8.88
N PHE A 298 -9.40 -34.65 7.58
CA PHE A 298 -9.63 -33.41 6.86
C PHE A 298 -10.97 -33.48 6.15
N ILE A 299 -11.64 -32.34 6.02
CA ILE A 299 -12.88 -32.18 5.26
C ILE A 299 -12.70 -31.11 4.18
N CYS A 300 -13.20 -31.42 2.98
CA CYS A 300 -13.27 -30.46 1.89
C CYS A 300 -14.53 -29.61 2.05
N PHE A 301 -14.38 -28.29 2.15
CA PHE A 301 -15.48 -27.35 2.41
C PHE A 301 -15.33 -26.06 1.61
N TYR A 302 -16.37 -25.24 1.56
CA TYR A 302 -16.30 -23.89 1.00
C TYR A 302 -15.90 -22.88 2.08
N ASN A 303 -14.87 -22.07 1.81
CA ASN A 303 -14.61 -20.90 2.65
C ASN A 303 -15.67 -19.80 2.46
N ALA A 304 -15.53 -18.69 3.18
CA ALA A 304 -16.44 -17.54 3.09
C ALA A 304 -16.55 -16.94 1.67
N ASP A 305 -15.55 -17.18 0.81
CA ASP A 305 -15.46 -16.71 -0.57
C ASP A 305 -15.89 -17.78 -1.59
N SER A 306 -16.52 -18.87 -1.13
CA SER A 306 -16.96 -20.01 -1.95
C SER A 306 -15.83 -20.74 -2.68
N ILE A 307 -14.62 -20.73 -2.11
CA ILE A 307 -13.47 -21.45 -2.66
C ILE A 307 -13.33 -22.81 -1.95
N PRO A 308 -13.31 -23.93 -2.69
CA PRO A 308 -13.21 -25.26 -2.11
C PRO A 308 -11.81 -25.49 -1.54
N MET A 309 -11.73 -25.98 -0.29
CA MET A 309 -10.45 -26.23 0.37
C MET A 309 -10.51 -27.28 1.50
N TRP A 310 -9.37 -27.90 1.80
CA TRP A 310 -9.24 -28.86 2.91
C TRP A 310 -8.98 -28.17 4.25
N ARG A 311 -9.80 -28.41 5.27
CA ARG A 311 -9.46 -28.08 6.66
C ARG A 311 -9.48 -29.33 7.53
N MET A 312 -8.79 -29.29 8.66
CA MET A 312 -8.87 -30.36 9.65
C MET A 312 -10.26 -30.38 10.30
N VAL A 313 -10.76 -31.59 10.57
CA VAL A 313 -12.00 -31.80 11.31
C VAL A 313 -11.74 -31.44 12.77
N SER A 314 -12.50 -30.47 13.29
CA SER A 314 -12.29 -29.97 14.65
C SER A 314 -12.63 -31.03 15.71
N HIS A 315 -12.16 -30.84 16.94
CA HIS A 315 -12.51 -31.72 18.05
C HIS A 315 -14.03 -31.77 18.29
N LEU A 316 -14.72 -30.63 18.19
CA LEU A 316 -16.18 -30.55 18.28
C LEU A 316 -16.86 -31.35 17.17
N GLU A 317 -16.38 -31.26 15.93
CA GLU A 317 -16.97 -32.01 14.82
C GLU A 317 -16.76 -33.52 14.91
N ARG A 318 -15.67 -33.97 15.54
CA ARG A 318 -15.47 -35.40 15.85
C ARG A 318 -16.51 -35.92 16.84
N GLY A 319 -16.97 -35.07 17.77
CA GLY A 319 -17.99 -35.43 18.77
C GLY A 319 -19.43 -35.21 18.31
N MET A 320 -19.68 -34.13 17.58
CA MET A 320 -21.02 -33.64 17.23
C MET A 320 -21.40 -33.88 15.77
N GLY A 321 -20.47 -34.33 14.93
CA GLY A 321 -20.61 -34.36 13.48
C GLY A 321 -20.12 -33.08 12.81
N ILE A 322 -19.90 -33.17 11.50
CA ILE A 322 -19.48 -32.04 10.65
C ILE A 322 -20.48 -30.89 10.75
N CYS A 323 -19.99 -29.66 10.88
CA CYS A 323 -20.86 -28.48 10.87
C CYS A 323 -21.16 -28.05 9.42
N ASP A 324 -22.21 -28.63 8.84
CA ASP A 324 -22.70 -28.33 7.47
C ASP A 324 -24.12 -27.74 7.43
N THR A 325 -24.89 -27.92 8.49
CA THR A 325 -26.30 -27.55 8.59
C THR A 325 -26.55 -26.86 9.93
N ALA A 326 -27.52 -25.95 10.00
CA ALA A 326 -27.81 -25.18 11.21
C ALA A 326 -28.48 -26.03 12.32
N ILE A 327 -27.77 -27.05 12.80
CA ILE A 327 -28.16 -27.94 13.89
C ILE A 327 -27.62 -27.41 15.21
N THR A 328 -28.33 -27.70 16.30
CA THR A 328 -27.91 -27.37 17.67
C THR A 328 -27.73 -28.68 18.43
N GLY A 329 -26.67 -28.79 19.21
CA GLY A 329 -26.34 -29.98 19.99
C GLY A 329 -25.63 -29.64 21.29
N VAL A 330 -25.47 -30.64 22.15
CA VAL A 330 -24.79 -30.52 23.44
C VAL A 330 -23.48 -31.28 23.39
N PHE A 331 -22.38 -30.62 23.78
CA PHE A 331 -21.05 -31.21 23.92
C PHE A 331 -20.38 -30.68 25.19
N ASP A 332 -19.89 -31.58 26.04
CA ASP A 332 -19.32 -31.23 27.36
C ASP A 332 -20.21 -30.29 28.20
N SER A 333 -21.51 -30.59 28.27
CA SER A 333 -22.54 -29.80 28.99
C SER A 333 -22.80 -28.39 28.45
N LEU A 334 -22.17 -27.99 27.35
CA LEU A 334 -22.41 -26.72 26.67
C LEU A 334 -23.22 -26.94 25.40
N VAL A 335 -24.07 -25.97 25.08
CA VAL A 335 -24.90 -25.97 23.87
C VAL A 335 -24.20 -25.19 22.78
N TYR A 336 -24.03 -25.85 21.63
CA TYR A 336 -23.45 -25.26 20.43
C TYR A 336 -24.45 -25.31 19.29
N ARG A 337 -24.42 -24.28 18.45
CA ARG A 337 -25.12 -24.24 17.17
C ARG A 337 -24.09 -24.22 16.05
N CYS A 338 -24.25 -25.10 15.09
CA CYS A 338 -23.47 -25.04 13.87
C CYS A 338 -23.81 -23.75 13.11
N ASP A 339 -22.80 -22.95 12.81
CA ASP A 339 -22.89 -21.83 11.87
C ASP A 339 -22.44 -22.31 10.49
N PRO A 340 -23.37 -22.70 9.60
CA PRO A 340 -23.01 -23.26 8.30
C PRO A 340 -22.28 -22.26 7.40
N ARG A 341 -22.35 -20.94 7.67
CA ARG A 341 -21.61 -19.93 6.90
C ARG A 341 -20.11 -19.98 7.16
N ASN A 342 -19.73 -20.35 8.38
CA ASN A 342 -18.34 -20.46 8.80
C ASN A 342 -17.90 -21.92 8.94
N SER A 343 -18.83 -22.88 8.79
CA SER A 343 -18.62 -24.31 9.06
C SER A 343 -18.01 -24.59 10.43
N GLU A 344 -18.45 -23.84 11.44
CA GLU A 344 -17.94 -23.91 12.82
C GLU A 344 -19.06 -24.09 13.84
N TRP A 345 -18.80 -24.87 14.88
CA TRP A 345 -19.68 -24.98 16.04
C TRP A 345 -19.50 -23.77 16.95
N VAL A 346 -20.52 -22.92 17.05
CA VAL A 346 -20.51 -21.70 17.87
C VAL A 346 -21.27 -21.95 19.16
N ARG A 347 -20.67 -21.63 20.30
CA ARG A 347 -21.33 -21.71 21.61
C ARG A 347 -22.52 -20.75 21.63
N LEU A 348 -23.71 -21.23 22.00
CA LEU A 348 -24.89 -20.39 22.18
C LEU A 348 -24.74 -19.52 23.43
N ASN A 349 -25.32 -18.31 23.38
CA ASN A 349 -25.43 -17.49 24.60
C ASN A 349 -26.39 -18.14 25.61
N ASP A 350 -26.33 -17.70 26.86
CA ASP A 350 -27.03 -18.37 27.96
C ASP A 350 -28.55 -18.45 27.75
N ILE A 351 -29.17 -17.42 27.16
CA ILE A 351 -30.61 -17.41 26.85
C ILE A 351 -30.93 -18.41 25.74
N GLU A 352 -30.18 -18.40 24.64
CA GLU A 352 -30.37 -19.33 23.52
C GLU A 352 -30.16 -20.79 23.97
N ALA A 353 -29.15 -21.03 24.80
CA ALA A 353 -28.86 -22.35 25.36
C ALA A 353 -29.95 -22.84 26.32
N VAL A 354 -30.40 -21.99 27.25
CA VAL A 354 -31.53 -22.31 28.15
C VAL A 354 -32.81 -22.55 27.35
N THR A 355 -33.05 -21.77 26.29
CA THR A 355 -34.21 -21.98 25.41
C THR A 355 -34.14 -23.34 24.72
N TYR A 356 -32.96 -23.77 24.27
CA TYR A 356 -32.76 -25.09 23.67
C TYR A 356 -32.93 -26.23 24.68
N LEU A 357 -32.39 -26.09 25.90
CA LEU A 357 -32.41 -27.13 26.94
C LEU A 357 -33.77 -27.27 27.63
N TYR A 358 -34.44 -26.16 27.91
CA TYR A 358 -35.64 -26.11 28.75
C TYR A 358 -36.91 -25.68 27.99
N GLY A 359 -36.78 -25.29 26.72
CA GLY A 359 -37.88 -24.83 25.88
C GLY A 359 -38.09 -23.31 25.92
N THR A 360 -39.10 -22.85 25.16
CA THR A 360 -39.50 -21.44 25.19
C THR A 360 -39.97 -21.04 26.58
N CYS A 361 -39.63 -19.83 27.00
CA CYS A 361 -40.20 -19.25 28.20
C CYS A 361 -41.72 -19.15 28.00
N ASP A 362 -42.47 -19.80 28.88
CA ASP A 362 -43.92 -19.87 28.91
C ASP A 362 -44.38 -20.08 30.37
N SER A 363 -45.68 -20.23 30.60
CA SER A 363 -46.24 -20.45 31.93
C SER A 363 -45.72 -21.72 32.62
N ASN A 364 -45.27 -22.73 31.86
CA ASN A 364 -44.74 -23.98 32.41
C ASN A 364 -43.26 -23.86 32.78
N ASN A 365 -42.57 -22.89 32.18
CA ASN A 365 -41.14 -22.65 32.37
C ASN A 365 -40.80 -21.42 33.23
N LEU A 366 -41.80 -20.78 33.85
CA LEU A 366 -41.64 -19.67 34.78
C LEU A 366 -40.59 -19.97 35.88
N GLY A 367 -39.78 -18.97 36.21
CA GLY A 367 -38.76 -19.04 37.26
C GLY A 367 -37.32 -19.10 36.74
N MET A 368 -36.39 -19.39 37.64
CA MET A 368 -34.95 -19.34 37.38
C MET A 368 -34.41 -20.68 36.86
N LYS A 369 -33.51 -20.62 35.88
CA LYS A 369 -32.68 -21.73 35.39
C LYS A 369 -31.21 -21.34 35.51
N ILE A 370 -30.36 -22.34 35.71
CA ILE A 370 -28.90 -22.16 35.72
C ILE A 370 -28.35 -22.90 34.50
N TYR A 371 -27.54 -22.20 33.71
CA TYR A 371 -26.78 -22.76 32.59
C TYR A 371 -25.32 -22.35 32.72
N ASP A 372 -24.42 -23.32 32.73
CA ASP A 372 -23.01 -23.16 33.09
C ASP A 372 -22.87 -22.52 34.49
N THR A 373 -22.74 -21.20 34.55
CA THR A 373 -22.69 -20.40 35.81
C THR A 373 -23.69 -19.24 35.83
N THR A 374 -24.46 -19.02 34.78
CA THR A 374 -25.38 -17.88 34.65
C THR A 374 -26.80 -18.24 35.08
N VAL A 375 -27.44 -17.34 35.83
CA VAL A 375 -28.88 -17.40 36.15
C VAL A 375 -29.69 -16.71 35.04
N VAL A 376 -30.58 -17.47 34.42
CA VAL A 376 -31.53 -17.00 33.40
C VAL A 376 -32.94 -17.19 33.94
N SER A 377 -33.76 -16.15 33.90
CA SER A 377 -35.14 -16.17 34.44
C SER A 377 -36.17 -16.12 33.31
N CYS A 378 -37.20 -16.95 33.39
CA CYS A 378 -38.39 -16.82 32.57
C CYS A 378 -39.38 -15.91 33.28
N VAL A 379 -39.69 -14.77 32.68
CA VAL A 379 -40.55 -13.72 33.25
C VAL A 379 -41.72 -13.44 32.32
N GLN A 380 -42.87 -13.05 32.88
CA GLN A 380 -44.01 -12.57 32.12
C GLN A 380 -43.96 -11.04 32.10
N GLU A 381 -43.68 -10.45 30.94
CA GLU A 381 -43.72 -8.99 30.72
C GLU A 381 -44.68 -8.69 29.56
N ASP A 382 -45.59 -7.71 29.73
CA ASP A 382 -46.59 -7.35 28.71
C ASP A 382 -47.43 -8.55 28.23
N SER A 383 -47.86 -9.43 29.16
CA SER A 383 -48.58 -10.68 28.85
C SER A 383 -47.80 -11.67 27.96
N ARG A 384 -46.49 -11.49 27.77
CA ARG A 384 -45.62 -12.39 27.01
C ARG A 384 -44.51 -12.92 27.91
N TYR A 385 -44.22 -14.20 27.74
CA TYR A 385 -43.14 -14.86 28.46
C TYR A 385 -41.83 -14.66 27.69
N LYS A 386 -40.78 -14.21 28.38
CA LYS A 386 -39.42 -14.11 27.81
C LYS A 386 -38.34 -14.51 28.80
N TRP A 387 -37.27 -15.09 28.27
CA TRP A 387 -36.04 -15.32 29.03
C TRP A 387 -35.27 -14.00 29.19
N ILE A 388 -34.79 -13.71 30.39
CA ILE A 388 -33.91 -12.60 30.71
C ILE A 388 -32.67 -13.10 31.45
N ASN A 389 -31.54 -12.42 31.25
CA ASN A 389 -30.37 -12.61 32.12
C ASN A 389 -30.63 -11.91 33.45
N GLY A 390 -30.43 -12.62 34.57
CA GLY A 390 -30.69 -12.08 35.91
C GLY A 390 -32.15 -12.15 36.36
N THR A 391 -32.54 -11.29 37.30
CA THR A 391 -33.86 -11.29 37.98
C THR A 391 -34.87 -10.29 37.36
N PRO A 392 -36.21 -10.52 37.47
CA PRO A 392 -37.27 -9.69 36.85
C PRO A 392 -37.27 -8.19 37.21
N LYS A 393 -37.89 -7.37 36.36
CA LYS A 393 -37.95 -5.89 36.45
C LYS A 393 -39.33 -5.27 36.78
N GLU A 394 -40.43 -6.02 36.92
CA GLU A 394 -41.76 -5.42 37.09
C GLU A 394 -42.01 -4.84 38.49
N GLU A 395 -42.47 -3.59 38.48
CA GLU A 395 -42.68 -2.71 39.63
C GLU A 395 -43.57 -3.30 40.72
N LYS A 396 -44.63 -4.08 40.43
CA LYS A 396 -45.49 -4.64 41.49
C LYS A 396 -44.84 -5.75 42.31
N GLU A 397 -43.97 -6.55 41.70
CA GLU A 397 -43.18 -7.54 42.43
C GLU A 397 -41.97 -6.86 43.11
N ILE A 398 -41.41 -5.80 42.50
CA ILE A 398 -40.35 -4.96 43.10
C ILE A 398 -40.86 -4.10 44.27
N TYR A 399 -42.05 -3.50 44.20
CA TYR A 399 -42.66 -2.67 45.24
C TYR A 399 -42.92 -3.49 46.49
N SER A 400 -43.39 -4.75 46.35
CA SER A 400 -43.54 -5.62 47.51
C SER A 400 -42.21 -5.88 48.22
N ILE A 401 -41.12 -5.97 47.47
CA ILE A 401 -39.76 -6.22 48.00
C ILE A 401 -39.18 -4.93 48.59
N ALA A 402 -39.34 -3.78 47.94
CA ALA A 402 -38.86 -2.48 48.42
C ALA A 402 -39.64 -1.98 49.65
N ASP A 403 -40.98 -2.08 49.64
CA ASP A 403 -41.82 -1.75 50.79
C ASP A 403 -41.48 -2.65 51.97
N GLU A 404 -41.38 -3.98 51.81
CA GLU A 404 -41.01 -4.86 52.94
C GLU A 404 -39.60 -4.55 53.48
N LEU A 405 -38.62 -4.33 52.60
CA LEU A 405 -37.23 -4.04 53.00
C LEU A 405 -37.08 -2.72 53.77
N VAL A 406 -37.84 -1.69 53.39
CA VAL A 406 -37.76 -0.35 53.99
C VAL A 406 -38.69 -0.22 55.19
N LYS A 407 -39.91 -0.79 55.11
CA LYS A 407 -40.92 -0.75 56.18
C LYS A 407 -40.38 -1.28 57.50
N ASP A 408 -39.63 -2.37 57.48
CA ASP A 408 -39.06 -2.99 58.68
C ASP A 408 -37.98 -2.12 59.35
N LYS A 409 -37.35 -1.18 58.62
CA LYS A 409 -36.26 -0.35 59.13
C LYS A 409 -36.66 1.09 59.40
N GLU A 410 -37.39 1.70 58.47
CA GLU A 410 -37.73 3.11 58.48
C GLU A 410 -39.22 3.35 58.77
N GLY A 411 -40.09 2.33 58.71
CA GLY A 411 -41.54 2.44 58.92
C GLY A 411 -42.34 2.57 57.62
N GLU A 412 -43.67 2.56 57.72
CA GLU A 412 -44.57 2.66 56.56
C GLU A 412 -44.44 4.01 55.84
N CYS A 413 -44.49 3.99 54.51
CA CYS A 413 -44.68 5.19 53.70
C CYS A 413 -46.15 5.62 53.81
N ASN A 414 -46.39 6.85 54.27
CA ASN A 414 -47.73 7.39 54.52
C ASN A 414 -47.79 8.88 54.12
N ASP A 415 -48.97 9.49 54.19
CA ASP A 415 -49.18 10.88 53.77
C ASP A 415 -48.29 11.90 54.52
N GLU A 416 -47.93 11.63 55.78
CA GLU A 416 -47.05 12.51 56.57
C GLU A 416 -45.60 12.45 56.11
N ARG A 417 -45.24 11.37 55.41
CA ARG A 417 -43.90 11.08 54.92
C ARG A 417 -43.81 11.17 53.39
N ASP A 418 -44.85 11.64 52.71
CA ASP A 418 -44.81 11.80 51.26
C ASP A 418 -43.62 12.71 50.88
N ARG A 419 -42.85 12.26 49.88
CA ARG A 419 -41.57 12.82 49.42
C ARG A 419 -40.39 12.69 50.39
N GLU A 420 -40.55 12.08 51.56
CA GLU A 420 -39.41 11.76 52.42
C GLU A 420 -38.48 10.78 51.70
N MET A 421 -37.18 11.05 51.75
CA MET A 421 -36.17 10.24 51.10
C MET A 421 -35.29 9.57 52.17
N VAL A 422 -35.13 8.26 52.09
CA VAL A 422 -34.35 7.45 53.05
C VAL A 422 -33.30 6.60 52.33
N LYS A 423 -32.24 6.22 53.04
CA LYS A 423 -31.22 5.29 52.56
C LYS A 423 -31.23 4.03 53.42
N VAL A 424 -31.51 2.89 52.81
CA VAL A 424 -31.57 1.60 53.51
C VAL A 424 -30.55 0.64 52.90
N GLY A 425 -29.48 0.36 53.63
CA GLY A 425 -28.33 -0.36 53.08
C GLY A 425 -27.63 0.48 52.00
N ASP A 426 -27.44 -0.10 50.81
CA ASP A 426 -26.83 0.57 49.66
C ASP A 426 -27.86 1.15 48.65
N ALA A 427 -29.16 1.03 48.95
CA ALA A 427 -30.25 1.53 48.11
C ALA A 427 -30.90 2.80 48.69
N PHE A 428 -31.49 3.60 47.81
CA PHE A 428 -32.14 4.88 48.13
C PHE A 428 -33.63 4.79 47.80
N TYR A 429 -34.47 5.37 48.65
CA TYR A 429 -35.91 5.26 48.54
C TYR A 429 -36.56 6.63 48.75
N GLN A 430 -37.68 6.85 48.06
CA GLN A 430 -38.56 7.99 48.28
C GLN A 430 -39.94 7.44 48.60
N CYS A 431 -40.60 8.01 49.60
CA CYS A 431 -42.01 7.75 49.82
C CYS A 431 -42.79 8.54 48.75
N ASP A 432 -43.46 7.84 47.85
CA ASP A 432 -44.31 8.43 46.82
C ASP A 432 -45.66 7.71 46.83
N SER A 433 -46.73 8.45 47.15
CA SER A 433 -48.10 7.94 47.05
C SER A 433 -48.35 6.66 47.87
N LEU A 434 -47.89 6.64 49.13
CA LEU A 434 -48.03 5.54 50.11
C LEU A 434 -47.13 4.30 49.87
N HIS A 435 -46.20 4.38 48.92
CA HIS A 435 -45.23 3.31 48.66
C HIS A 435 -43.78 3.84 48.72
N TRP A 436 -42.88 3.03 49.28
CA TRP A 436 -41.46 3.24 49.14
C TRP A 436 -41.02 2.83 47.74
N VAL A 437 -40.63 3.82 46.93
CA VAL A 437 -40.13 3.60 45.59
C VAL A 437 -38.61 3.71 45.60
N THR A 438 -37.93 2.81 44.90
CA THR A 438 -36.47 2.90 44.77
C THR A 438 -36.14 4.10 43.88
N ILE A 439 -35.37 5.05 44.40
CA ILE A 439 -34.84 6.18 43.64
C ILE A 439 -33.34 5.98 43.41
N ASP A 440 -32.79 6.68 42.41
CA ASP A 440 -31.35 6.71 42.26
C ASP A 440 -30.69 7.65 43.28
N GLU A 441 -29.42 7.44 43.55
CA GLU A 441 -28.65 8.25 44.50
C GLU A 441 -28.62 9.74 44.12
N ARG A 442 -28.77 10.05 42.83
CA ARG A 442 -28.77 11.41 42.30
C ARG A 442 -30.02 12.16 42.73
N THR A 443 -31.20 11.53 42.59
CA THR A 443 -32.48 12.11 43.01
C THR A 443 -32.47 12.34 44.52
N TYR A 444 -31.92 11.39 45.30
CA TYR A 444 -31.73 11.55 46.74
C TYR A 444 -30.86 12.77 47.09
N THR A 445 -29.76 12.97 46.34
CA THR A 445 -28.79 14.04 46.62
C THR A 445 -29.26 15.42 46.14
N PHE A 446 -29.85 15.51 44.96
CA PHE A 446 -30.21 16.78 44.30
C PHE A 446 -31.65 17.23 44.58
N GLY A 447 -32.49 16.30 45.04
CA GLY A 447 -33.94 16.44 45.05
C GLY A 447 -34.52 16.43 43.63
N ASP A 448 -35.85 16.49 43.56
CA ASP A 448 -36.58 16.38 42.30
C ASP A 448 -36.21 17.49 41.30
N CYS A 449 -36.14 17.12 40.02
CA CYS A 449 -36.12 18.08 38.91
C CYS A 449 -37.55 18.54 38.67
N THR A 450 -37.86 19.77 39.08
CA THR A 450 -39.19 20.38 38.97
C THR A 450 -39.22 21.45 37.89
N GLN A 451 -40.43 21.92 37.54
CA GLN A 451 -40.59 23.01 36.58
C GLN A 451 -39.84 24.29 36.97
N GLU A 452 -39.81 24.64 38.27
CA GLU A 452 -39.05 25.79 38.79
C GLU A 452 -37.52 25.64 38.67
N ARG A 453 -37.06 24.42 38.42
CA ARG A 453 -35.66 24.07 38.22
C ARG A 453 -35.32 23.83 36.75
N ASN A 454 -36.28 23.88 35.83
CA ASN A 454 -36.03 23.67 34.40
C ASN A 454 -34.99 24.67 33.87
N GLY A 455 -33.95 24.16 33.21
CA GLY A 455 -32.79 24.90 32.73
C GLY A 455 -31.73 25.24 33.79
N LYS A 456 -31.96 24.93 35.08
CA LYS A 456 -30.95 25.11 36.12
C LYS A 456 -29.95 23.96 36.07
N TYR A 457 -28.68 24.31 36.17
CA TYR A 457 -27.60 23.35 36.27
C TYR A 457 -27.21 23.14 37.74
N ILE A 458 -26.90 21.91 38.09
CA ILE A 458 -26.28 21.54 39.37
C ILE A 458 -24.95 20.87 39.05
N HIS A 459 -23.90 21.27 39.73
CA HIS A 459 -22.61 20.59 39.68
C HIS A 459 -22.32 19.99 41.05
N ASP A 460 -22.03 18.69 41.08
CA ASP A 460 -21.67 17.95 42.28
C ASP A 460 -20.39 17.14 42.02
N LYS A 461 -19.47 17.15 42.99
CA LYS A 461 -18.15 16.49 42.84
C LYS A 461 -18.24 14.98 42.69
N LYS A 462 -19.28 14.33 43.24
CA LYS A 462 -19.46 12.88 43.19
C LYS A 462 -20.15 12.44 41.89
N PHE A 463 -21.18 13.16 41.45
CA PHE A 463 -22.00 12.72 40.32
C PHE A 463 -21.73 13.45 39.00
N GLY A 464 -21.03 14.59 39.02
CA GLY A 464 -20.78 15.41 37.83
C GLY A 464 -21.78 16.57 37.67
N THR A 465 -21.95 17.04 36.43
CA THR A 465 -22.82 18.17 36.10
C THR A 465 -24.15 17.67 35.54
N PHE A 466 -25.26 18.22 36.00
CA PHE A 466 -26.59 17.90 35.50
C PHE A 466 -27.36 19.17 35.17
N VAL A 467 -28.24 19.07 34.19
CA VAL A 467 -29.24 20.09 33.88
C VAL A 467 -30.61 19.50 34.05
N CYS A 468 -31.49 20.21 34.74
CA CYS A 468 -32.89 19.83 34.83
C CYS A 468 -33.57 20.24 33.53
N ILE A 469 -34.00 19.27 32.72
CA ILE A 469 -34.69 19.54 31.45
C ILE A 469 -36.07 18.89 31.44
N GLN A 470 -37.00 19.55 30.77
CA GLN A 470 -38.28 18.97 30.40
C GLN A 470 -38.08 18.05 29.19
N GLN A 471 -38.23 16.73 29.40
CA GLN A 471 -38.15 15.73 28.34
C GLN A 471 -39.52 15.12 28.07
N GLY A 472 -39.91 15.13 26.79
CA GLY A 472 -41.10 14.45 26.32
C GLY A 472 -40.82 12.96 26.13
N THR A 473 -41.57 12.11 26.81
CA THR A 473 -41.60 10.66 26.55
C THR A 473 -42.85 10.37 25.73
N MET A 474 -42.65 9.87 24.50
CA MET A 474 -43.75 9.50 23.62
C MET A 474 -44.15 8.06 23.93
N ASP A 475 -45.39 7.85 24.35
CA ASP A 475 -45.91 6.50 24.58
C ASP A 475 -46.24 5.77 23.27
N LYS A 476 -46.63 4.49 23.35
CA LYS A 476 -47.01 3.66 22.20
C LYS A 476 -48.22 4.23 21.41
N ASN A 477 -48.96 5.19 21.98
CA ASN A 477 -50.11 5.86 21.38
C ASN A 477 -49.77 7.29 20.89
N TYR A 478 -48.48 7.64 20.77
CA TYR A 478 -48.00 8.97 20.37
C TYR A 478 -48.40 10.11 21.33
N VAL A 479 -48.79 9.80 22.56
CA VAL A 479 -49.03 10.81 23.60
C VAL A 479 -47.69 11.18 24.22
N VAL A 480 -47.31 12.46 24.10
CA VAL A 480 -46.09 12.99 24.71
C VAL A 480 -46.39 13.37 26.15
N THR A 481 -45.85 12.61 27.10
CA THR A 481 -45.83 12.96 28.51
C THR A 481 -44.55 13.74 28.81
N TRP A 482 -44.69 14.96 29.31
CA TRP A 482 -43.54 15.79 29.65
C TRP A 482 -43.15 15.53 31.10
N THR A 483 -41.95 15.01 31.30
CA THR A 483 -41.38 14.81 32.63
C THR A 483 -40.14 15.66 32.78
N HIS A 484 -39.94 16.21 33.97
CA HIS A 484 -38.73 16.94 34.31
C HIS A 484 -37.76 15.93 34.89
N LYS A 485 -36.56 15.82 34.33
CA LYS A 485 -35.52 14.96 34.87
C LYS A 485 -34.14 15.58 34.78
N TRP A 486 -33.28 15.20 35.72
CA TRP A 486 -31.86 15.53 35.66
C TRP A 486 -31.22 14.74 34.52
N VAL A 487 -30.66 15.46 33.56
CA VAL A 487 -29.90 14.87 32.46
C VAL A 487 -28.45 15.30 32.62
N GLU A 488 -27.55 14.34 32.46
CA GLU A 488 -26.11 14.58 32.51
C GLU A 488 -25.73 15.65 31.49
N SER A 489 -24.91 16.58 31.95
CA SER A 489 -24.35 17.66 31.16
C SER A 489 -22.85 17.73 31.42
N VAL A 490 -22.18 18.58 30.66
CA VAL A 490 -20.74 18.78 30.81
C VAL A 490 -20.47 20.15 31.41
N LEU A 491 -19.39 20.24 32.19
CA LEU A 491 -18.99 21.43 32.95
C LEU A 491 -18.99 22.75 32.15
N PRO A 492 -18.53 22.80 30.88
CA PRO A 492 -18.56 24.05 30.12
C PRO A 492 -19.94 24.72 30.05
N TYR A 493 -21.03 23.93 29.94
CA TYR A 493 -22.38 24.49 29.92
C TYR A 493 -22.79 25.09 31.27
N TYR A 494 -22.33 24.51 32.39
CA TYR A 494 -22.56 25.07 33.72
C TYR A 494 -21.89 26.44 33.89
N TYR A 495 -20.69 26.61 33.32
CA TYR A 495 -19.95 27.89 33.31
C TYR A 495 -20.40 28.88 32.22
N GLY A 496 -21.39 28.51 31.39
CA GLY A 496 -21.99 29.39 30.38
C GLY A 496 -21.31 29.37 29.00
N ASP A 497 -20.36 28.47 28.76
CA ASP A 497 -19.75 28.30 27.44
C ASP A 497 -20.73 27.67 26.45
N LYS A 498 -20.72 28.17 25.22
CA LYS A 498 -21.51 27.63 24.11
C LYS A 498 -20.58 26.95 23.10
N CYS A 499 -20.95 25.77 22.64
CA CYS A 499 -20.25 25.09 21.54
C CYS A 499 -21.04 25.30 20.24
N ASP A 500 -20.44 26.03 19.30
CA ASP A 500 -20.98 26.41 17.99
C ASP A 500 -19.99 25.98 16.91
N LYS A 501 -20.44 25.06 16.04
CA LYS A 501 -19.61 24.51 14.96
C LYS A 501 -18.99 25.57 14.04
N ALA A 502 -19.60 26.75 13.89
CA ALA A 502 -19.08 27.79 13.01
C ALA A 502 -18.05 28.72 13.68
N LYS A 503 -18.04 28.79 15.02
CA LYS A 503 -17.24 29.79 15.75
C LYS A 503 -16.11 29.19 16.57
N ASN A 504 -16.35 28.05 17.19
CA ASN A 504 -15.42 27.47 18.14
C ASN A 504 -15.42 25.94 18.10
N GLN A 505 -15.68 25.36 16.92
CA GLN A 505 -15.32 23.98 16.66
C GLN A 505 -13.87 23.77 17.07
N ASN A 506 -13.65 22.68 17.81
CA ASN A 506 -12.38 22.24 18.38
C ASN A 506 -11.76 23.11 19.48
N GLU A 507 -12.43 24.17 19.94
CA GLU A 507 -11.97 24.94 21.11
C GLU A 507 -11.88 24.03 22.34
N ILE A 508 -10.80 24.19 23.12
CA ILE A 508 -10.54 23.42 24.34
C ILE A 508 -10.75 24.31 25.58
N LYS A 509 -11.43 23.77 26.59
CA LYS A 509 -11.62 24.39 27.92
C LYS A 509 -11.11 23.46 29.01
N PHE A 510 -10.63 24.03 30.12
CA PHE A 510 -10.17 23.27 31.29
C PHE A 510 -10.98 23.69 32.52
N TYR A 511 -11.72 22.73 33.10
CA TYR A 511 -12.54 22.92 34.30
C TYR A 511 -12.37 21.74 35.24
N GLU A 512 -12.12 22.00 36.52
CA GLU A 512 -12.07 20.99 37.59
C GLU A 512 -11.28 19.73 37.19
N ASP A 513 -10.03 19.96 36.77
CA ASP A 513 -9.07 18.93 36.38
C ASP A 513 -9.42 18.11 35.12
N ASN A 514 -10.45 18.51 34.39
CA ASN A 514 -10.87 17.88 33.14
C ASN A 514 -10.74 18.84 31.95
N TYR A 515 -10.35 18.29 30.79
CA TYR A 515 -10.32 19.00 29.52
C TYR A 515 -11.56 18.69 28.69
N PHE A 516 -12.13 19.71 28.07
CA PHE A 516 -13.32 19.63 27.25
C PHE A 516 -13.03 20.18 25.86
N VAL A 517 -13.54 19.53 24.82
CA VAL A 517 -13.43 19.99 23.43
C VAL A 517 -14.81 20.22 22.83
N CYS A 518 -14.97 21.31 22.08
CA CYS A 518 -16.19 21.59 21.33
C CYS A 518 -16.19 20.77 20.03
N ASP A 519 -17.02 19.74 19.96
CA ASP A 519 -17.10 18.81 18.84
C ASP A 519 -18.53 18.75 18.29
N ASN A 520 -18.72 19.20 17.05
CA ASN A 520 -20.01 19.16 16.35
C ASN A 520 -21.15 19.85 17.12
N SER A 521 -20.88 21.07 17.62
CA SER A 521 -21.82 21.86 18.45
C SER A 521 -22.15 21.23 19.81
N LYS A 522 -21.35 20.28 20.30
CA LYS A 522 -21.45 19.76 21.67
C LYS A 522 -20.10 19.74 22.36
N TRP A 523 -20.07 20.16 23.61
CA TRP A 523 -18.92 19.92 24.47
C TRP A 523 -18.84 18.43 24.84
N ARG A 524 -17.64 17.85 24.80
CA ARG A 524 -17.34 16.51 25.33
C ARG A 524 -16.07 16.54 26.16
N VAL A 525 -15.96 15.64 27.14
CA VAL A 525 -14.71 15.40 27.86
C VAL A 525 -13.69 14.81 26.87
N MET A 526 -12.46 15.29 26.90
CA MET A 526 -11.35 14.72 26.14
C MET A 526 -10.85 13.46 26.84
N ALA A 527 -10.60 12.39 26.09
CA ALA A 527 -9.89 11.23 26.62
C ALA A 527 -8.43 11.59 26.90
N ASP A 528 -7.80 10.94 27.89
CA ASP A 528 -6.39 11.19 28.23
C ASP A 528 -5.44 11.11 27.03
N SER A 529 -5.73 10.21 26.08
CA SER A 529 -4.97 10.06 24.84
C SER A 529 -5.09 11.23 23.87
N GLU A 530 -6.12 12.05 23.99
CA GLU A 530 -6.34 13.25 23.16
C GLU A 530 -5.69 14.50 23.77
N ILE A 531 -5.30 14.46 25.05
CA ILE A 531 -4.70 15.60 25.76
C ILE A 531 -3.22 15.66 25.40
N THR A 532 -2.87 16.58 24.50
CA THR A 532 -1.49 16.77 24.07
C THR A 532 -0.66 17.55 25.11
N ALA A 533 0.67 17.45 25.04
CA ALA A 533 1.57 18.18 25.94
C ALA A 533 1.31 19.70 25.99
N PRO A 534 1.06 20.41 24.86
CA PRO A 534 0.64 21.81 24.89
C PRO A 534 -0.62 22.05 25.74
N VAL A 535 -1.61 21.16 25.65
CA VAL A 535 -2.87 21.26 26.39
C VAL A 535 -2.64 21.05 27.88
N LEU A 536 -1.78 20.10 28.28
CA LEU A 536 -1.38 19.89 29.69
C LEU A 536 -0.72 21.13 30.29
N GLU A 537 0.08 21.86 29.50
CA GLU A 537 0.70 23.13 29.90
C GLU A 537 -0.23 24.34 29.79
N LYS A 538 -1.52 24.13 29.48
CA LYS A 538 -2.55 25.15 29.29
C LYS A 538 -2.24 26.16 28.17
N ASP A 539 -1.44 25.74 27.19
CA ASP A 539 -1.24 26.49 25.96
C ASP A 539 -2.24 26.03 24.91
N PHE A 540 -3.40 26.66 24.84
CA PHE A 540 -4.45 26.29 23.88
C PHE A 540 -4.15 26.86 22.49
N CYS A 541 -4.47 26.09 21.46
CA CYS A 541 -4.41 26.53 20.07
C CYS A 541 -5.60 27.44 19.80
N ASP A 542 -5.31 28.69 19.45
CA ASP A 542 -6.31 29.72 19.16
C ASP A 542 -6.05 30.36 17.80
N SER A 543 -6.97 31.21 17.34
CA SER A 543 -6.89 31.85 16.03
C SER A 543 -5.60 32.65 15.80
N SER A 544 -4.95 33.15 16.87
CA SER A 544 -3.69 33.89 16.76
C SER A 544 -2.47 33.00 16.63
N LYS A 545 -2.62 31.71 16.96
CA LYS A 545 -1.57 30.69 16.89
C LYS A 545 -1.75 29.73 15.72
N LEU A 546 -2.80 29.88 14.90
CA LEU A 546 -3.02 29.03 13.73
C LEU A 546 -1.76 28.98 12.85
N HIS A 547 -1.40 27.76 12.46
CA HIS A 547 -0.20 27.38 11.70
C HIS A 547 1.15 27.67 12.39
N THR A 548 1.15 28.02 13.68
CA THR A 548 2.40 28.13 14.44
C THR A 548 2.88 26.77 14.91
N PHE A 549 4.20 26.61 14.92
CA PHE A 549 4.87 25.44 15.47
C PHE A 549 5.37 25.75 16.87
N LYS A 550 5.22 24.80 17.79
CA LYS A 550 5.77 24.93 19.15
C LYS A 550 6.27 23.58 19.67
N THR A 551 7.45 23.61 20.29
CA THR A 551 8.07 22.46 20.93
C THR A 551 7.68 22.39 22.39
N PHE A 552 7.28 21.20 22.84
CA PHE A 552 6.97 20.89 24.24
C PHE A 552 7.72 19.60 24.61
N GLY A 553 8.72 19.74 25.48
CA GLY A 553 9.71 18.68 25.67
C GLY A 553 10.45 18.38 24.37
N GLU A 554 10.47 17.10 23.98
CA GLU A 554 11.08 16.63 22.72
C GLU A 554 10.08 16.58 21.54
N SER A 555 8.81 16.87 21.80
CA SER A 555 7.74 16.76 20.79
C SER A 555 7.43 18.12 20.17
N LEU A 556 7.29 18.14 18.85
CA LEU A 556 6.85 19.31 18.10
C LEU A 556 5.35 19.22 17.82
N PHE A 557 4.65 20.34 17.96
CA PHE A 557 3.23 20.46 17.67
C PHE A 557 2.99 21.60 16.68
N VAL A 558 1.95 21.46 15.86
CA VAL A 558 1.42 22.51 14.99
C VAL A 558 -0.02 22.81 15.40
N CYS A 559 -0.36 24.09 15.48
CA CYS A 559 -1.72 24.55 15.78
C CYS A 559 -2.52 24.61 14.48
N GLU A 560 -3.48 23.71 14.29
CA GLU A 560 -4.36 23.65 13.12
C GLU A 560 -5.79 23.38 13.57
N ASP A 561 -6.77 24.01 12.93
CA ASP A 561 -8.19 23.87 13.26
C ASP A 561 -8.47 24.03 14.77
N MET A 562 -7.80 24.99 15.41
CA MET A 562 -7.89 25.27 16.85
C MET A 562 -7.43 24.11 17.76
N GLN A 563 -6.67 23.14 17.24
CA GLN A 563 -6.05 22.06 18.01
C GLN A 563 -4.54 21.98 17.81
N TRP A 564 -3.83 21.63 18.87
CA TRP A 564 -2.46 21.17 18.73
C TRP A 564 -2.45 19.72 18.29
N ARG A 565 -1.86 19.47 17.13
CA ARG A 565 -1.59 18.11 16.66
C ARG A 565 -0.11 17.93 16.38
N SER A 566 0.33 16.67 16.34
CA SER A 566 1.63 16.37 15.79
C SER A 566 1.67 16.78 14.32
N PRO A 567 2.71 17.50 13.87
CA PRO A 567 2.88 17.82 12.46
C PRO A 567 3.03 16.53 11.65
N ASN A 568 2.48 16.52 10.44
CA ASN A 568 2.72 15.43 9.52
C ASN A 568 4.18 15.48 9.00
N LYS A 569 4.61 14.42 8.31
CA LYS A 569 5.99 14.31 7.81
C LYS A 569 6.37 15.49 6.89
N SER A 570 5.45 15.96 6.04
CA SER A 570 5.71 17.08 5.11
C SER A 570 5.95 18.38 5.87
N GLU A 571 5.13 18.67 6.89
CA GLU A 571 5.27 19.87 7.73
C GLU A 571 6.57 19.88 8.54
N LEU A 572 6.97 18.73 9.08
CA LEU A 572 8.26 18.57 9.74
C LEU A 572 9.41 18.87 8.78
N THR A 573 9.39 18.25 7.60
CA THR A 573 10.40 18.49 6.57
C THR A 573 10.48 19.96 6.18
N VAL A 574 9.34 20.62 5.95
CA VAL A 574 9.29 22.05 5.60
C VAL A 574 9.92 22.90 6.70
N LYS A 575 9.58 22.66 7.97
CA LYS A 575 10.17 23.41 9.10
C LYS A 575 11.69 23.20 9.17
N GLU A 576 12.14 21.96 9.09
CA GLU A 576 13.57 21.63 9.13
C GLU A 576 14.34 22.29 7.98
N VAL A 577 13.76 22.36 6.79
CA VAL A 577 14.34 23.01 5.62
C VAL A 577 14.44 24.52 5.82
N ILE A 578 13.39 25.17 6.33
CA ILE A 578 13.39 26.61 6.64
C ILE A 578 14.48 26.93 7.68
N GLU A 579 14.55 26.14 8.76
CA GLU A 579 15.52 26.34 9.83
C GLU A 579 16.96 26.08 9.37
N ARG A 580 17.18 24.98 8.62
CA ARG A 580 18.50 24.60 8.08
C ARG A 580 19.04 25.65 7.10
N ASN A 581 18.20 26.11 6.18
CA ASN A 581 18.61 27.07 5.15
C ASN A 581 18.44 28.54 5.57
N LYS A 582 17.93 28.79 6.78
CA LYS A 582 17.66 30.14 7.32
C LYS A 582 16.76 30.97 6.42
N PHE A 583 15.75 30.33 5.81
CA PHE A 583 14.75 31.05 5.03
C PHE A 583 13.91 31.94 5.96
N ASP A 584 13.41 33.07 5.42
CA ASP A 584 12.55 33.94 6.20
C ASP A 584 11.23 33.23 6.50
N LYS A 585 10.92 33.02 7.79
CA LYS A 585 9.68 32.39 8.23
C LYS A 585 8.43 33.20 7.82
N HIS A 586 8.58 34.50 7.58
CA HIS A 586 7.54 35.43 7.15
C HIS A 586 7.47 35.60 5.62
N TYR A 587 8.28 34.84 4.87
CA TYR A 587 8.38 34.97 3.41
C TYR A 587 7.03 34.84 2.69
N CYS A 588 6.12 34.03 3.24
CA CYS A 588 4.82 33.77 2.64
C CYS A 588 3.68 34.64 3.20
N ASP A 589 3.93 35.53 4.16
CA ASP A 589 2.88 36.33 4.83
C ASP A 589 2.16 37.27 3.85
N SER A 590 2.81 37.65 2.74
CA SER A 590 2.24 38.51 1.69
C SER A 590 1.58 37.75 0.54
N GLY A 591 1.50 36.42 0.64
CA GLY A 591 0.98 35.53 -0.40
C GLY A 591 2.02 35.02 -1.39
N VAL A 592 1.56 34.32 -2.43
CA VAL A 592 2.44 33.66 -3.42
C VAL A 592 3.00 34.66 -4.45
N ALA A 593 2.22 35.66 -4.84
CA ALA A 593 2.64 36.60 -5.89
C ALA A 593 3.93 37.34 -5.49
N GLY A 594 4.93 37.26 -6.34
CA GLY A 594 6.25 37.87 -6.13
C GLY A 594 7.26 37.00 -5.39
N THR A 595 6.86 35.83 -4.90
CA THR A 595 7.75 34.86 -4.24
C THR A 595 8.47 33.96 -5.25
N THR A 596 9.48 33.21 -4.81
CA THR A 596 10.28 32.26 -5.60
C THR A 596 10.20 30.86 -5.01
N LEU A 597 10.71 29.87 -5.75
CA LEU A 597 10.94 28.53 -5.25
C LEU A 597 12.42 28.36 -4.85
N PHE A 598 12.61 27.68 -3.74
CA PHE A 598 13.92 27.35 -3.17
C PHE A 598 14.18 25.87 -3.31
N TRP A 599 15.34 25.53 -3.86
CA TRP A 599 15.83 24.16 -3.88
C TRP A 599 16.58 23.86 -2.58
N ASP A 600 16.25 22.74 -1.95
CA ASP A 600 17.02 22.19 -0.83
C ASP A 600 17.70 20.90 -1.26
N SER A 601 19.03 20.94 -1.36
CA SER A 601 19.85 19.83 -1.84
C SER A 601 19.86 18.63 -0.90
N THR A 602 19.53 18.81 0.39
CA THR A 602 19.51 17.71 1.36
C THR A 602 18.27 16.83 1.19
N SER A 603 17.10 17.43 1.02
CA SER A 603 15.85 16.70 0.79
C SER A 603 15.55 16.43 -0.69
N SER A 604 16.33 17.02 -1.60
CA SER A 604 16.12 16.95 -3.04
C SER A 604 14.71 17.41 -3.48
N ASN A 605 14.21 18.47 -2.86
CA ASN A 605 12.87 19.00 -3.09
C ASN A 605 12.85 20.53 -3.28
N LEU A 606 11.78 21.02 -3.91
CA LEU A 606 11.46 22.43 -4.03
C LEU A 606 10.51 22.89 -2.91
N TYR A 607 10.76 24.08 -2.39
CA TYR A 607 9.96 24.70 -1.34
C TYR A 607 9.58 26.10 -1.75
N GLY A 608 8.36 26.52 -1.39
CA GLY A 608 7.91 27.87 -1.67
C GLY A 608 6.60 28.17 -0.98
N CYS A 609 6.01 29.31 -1.34
CA CYS A 609 4.75 29.74 -0.76
C CYS A 609 3.56 29.04 -1.41
N GLY A 610 2.61 28.62 -0.59
CA GLY A 610 1.37 27.99 -0.99
C GLY A 610 0.21 28.35 -0.07
N PRO A 611 -1.04 28.16 -0.51
CA PRO A 611 -2.20 28.33 0.37
C PRO A 611 -2.15 27.34 1.54
N ASN A 612 -2.52 27.76 2.75
CA ASN A 612 -2.48 26.89 3.93
C ASN A 612 -3.58 25.83 3.95
N HIS A 613 -4.77 26.12 3.40
CA HIS A 613 -5.95 25.27 3.51
C HIS A 613 -6.24 24.38 2.29
N LEU A 614 -6.68 23.16 2.58
CA LEU A 614 -6.87 22.05 1.64
C LEU A 614 -8.31 21.92 1.13
N TYR A 615 -9.31 22.36 1.89
CA TYR A 615 -10.71 22.20 1.52
C TYR A 615 -11.54 23.39 2.01
N ARG A 616 -11.84 24.32 1.09
CA ARG A 616 -12.78 25.47 1.20
C ARG A 616 -12.31 26.74 1.94
N LYS A 617 -12.31 27.82 1.14
CA LYS A 617 -12.48 29.26 1.44
C LYS A 617 -11.46 29.96 2.36
N ALA A 618 -10.56 30.68 1.70
CA ALA A 618 -10.44 32.14 1.76
C ALA A 618 -10.18 32.81 3.12
N ASP A 619 -9.46 32.18 4.05
CA ASP A 619 -8.76 32.96 5.06
C ASP A 619 -7.63 33.81 4.43
N GLY A 620 -7.20 33.44 3.21
CA GLY A 620 -6.17 34.15 2.46
C GLY A 620 -4.79 33.98 3.07
N THR A 621 -4.61 32.97 3.94
CA THR A 621 -3.32 32.72 4.57
C THR A 621 -2.48 31.81 3.69
N TYR A 622 -1.18 32.13 3.65
CA TYR A 622 -0.19 31.41 2.88
C TYR A 622 0.94 30.99 3.82
N GLY A 623 1.57 29.88 3.49
CA GLY A 623 2.66 29.32 4.28
C GLY A 623 3.65 28.60 3.40
N TRP A 624 4.77 28.23 3.99
CA TRP A 624 5.77 27.39 3.34
C TRP A 624 5.18 26.02 3.06
N LYS A 625 5.39 25.52 1.84
CA LYS A 625 4.95 24.21 1.39
C LYS A 625 6.05 23.53 0.59
N LEU A 626 6.03 22.20 0.65
CA LEU A 626 6.70 21.35 -0.31
C LEU A 626 6.00 21.49 -1.67
N VAL A 627 6.76 21.78 -2.71
CA VAL A 627 6.32 21.73 -4.11
C VAL A 627 6.81 20.39 -4.67
N ALA A 628 5.95 19.38 -4.54
CA ALA A 628 6.37 17.98 -4.57
C ALA A 628 6.52 17.40 -5.97
N SER A 629 5.96 18.06 -6.99
CA SER A 629 6.02 17.58 -8.35
C SER A 629 5.82 18.72 -9.33
N ILE A 630 6.41 18.55 -10.51
CA ILE A 630 6.07 19.34 -11.67
C ILE A 630 5.40 18.34 -12.62
N ILE A 631 4.07 18.38 -12.75
CA ILE A 631 3.28 17.39 -13.50
C ILE A 631 2.56 18.06 -14.66
N GLY A 632 2.83 17.63 -15.89
CA GLY A 632 1.94 17.92 -17.00
C GLY A 632 0.73 17.00 -17.02
N HIS A 633 -0.40 17.43 -16.46
CA HIS A 633 -1.63 16.61 -16.32
C HIS A 633 -2.35 16.23 -17.63
N ASN A 634 -1.80 16.53 -18.82
CA ASN A 634 -2.49 16.34 -20.10
C ASN A 634 -1.66 15.68 -21.22
N GLY A 635 -0.62 14.91 -20.88
CA GLY A 635 0.29 14.32 -21.89
C GLY A 635 1.14 15.35 -22.65
N ASN A 636 1.05 16.62 -22.26
CA ASN A 636 1.71 17.77 -22.87
C ASN A 636 2.75 18.44 -21.95
N GLY A 637 3.00 17.92 -20.74
CA GLY A 637 4.08 18.39 -19.88
C GLY A 637 4.77 17.21 -19.20
N GLY A 638 6.09 17.27 -19.09
CA GLY A 638 6.88 16.24 -18.44
C GLY A 638 6.66 16.22 -16.92
N VAL A 639 6.87 15.03 -16.33
CA VAL A 639 7.08 14.86 -14.89
C VAL A 639 8.53 15.22 -14.58
N VAL A 640 8.76 16.17 -13.67
CA VAL A 640 10.08 16.40 -13.05
C VAL A 640 10.13 15.60 -11.75
N TYR A 641 11.13 14.73 -11.63
CA TYR A 641 11.36 13.90 -10.45
C TYR A 641 12.21 14.62 -9.40
N ASN A 642 12.08 14.20 -8.14
CA ASN A 642 12.83 14.73 -6.99
C ASN A 642 14.33 14.50 -7.17
N GLY A 643 15.06 15.55 -7.56
CA GLY A 643 16.49 15.52 -7.89
C GLY A 643 16.88 16.57 -8.92
N ASP A 644 15.91 16.98 -9.73
CA ASP A 644 16.07 17.92 -10.83
C ASP A 644 15.70 19.37 -10.44
N GLY A 645 15.34 19.61 -9.17
CA GLY A 645 14.85 20.90 -8.71
C GLY A 645 15.82 22.09 -8.69
N PRO A 646 17.18 21.97 -8.73
CA PRO A 646 18.04 23.16 -8.83
C PRO A 646 17.68 24.04 -10.03
N VAL A 647 17.33 23.42 -11.16
CA VAL A 647 17.01 24.12 -12.42
C VAL A 647 15.71 24.91 -12.33
N PHE A 648 14.81 24.57 -11.41
CA PHE A 648 13.52 25.26 -11.25
C PHE A 648 13.52 26.27 -10.10
N SER A 649 14.65 26.44 -9.41
CA SER A 649 14.80 27.43 -8.34
C SER A 649 15.13 28.83 -8.87
N GLY A 650 14.80 29.86 -8.10
CA GLY A 650 15.18 31.25 -8.43
C GLY A 650 14.29 31.98 -9.44
N GLY A 651 13.19 31.36 -9.88
CA GLY A 651 12.15 32.00 -10.69
C GLY A 651 11.28 32.94 -9.85
N LYS A 652 10.09 33.30 -10.33
CA LYS A 652 9.17 34.14 -9.59
C LYS A 652 7.73 33.84 -9.95
N PHE A 653 6.87 33.86 -8.93
CA PHE A 653 5.44 33.88 -9.14
C PHE A 653 5.01 35.27 -9.66
N THR A 654 4.52 35.34 -10.89
CA THR A 654 4.02 36.58 -11.50
C THR A 654 2.61 36.91 -11.03
N ASP A 655 1.85 35.90 -10.62
CA ASP A 655 0.56 36.02 -9.94
C ASP A 655 0.37 34.87 -8.92
N ALA A 656 -0.83 34.71 -8.35
CA ALA A 656 -1.10 33.67 -7.35
C ALA A 656 -1.03 32.22 -7.89
N SER A 657 -0.97 32.06 -9.21
CA SER A 657 -1.03 30.80 -9.93
C SER A 657 0.10 30.61 -10.95
N THR A 658 0.82 31.64 -11.39
CA THR A 658 1.79 31.52 -12.48
C THR A 658 3.21 31.66 -11.94
N TYR A 659 4.06 30.64 -12.11
CA TYR A 659 5.48 30.67 -11.78
C TYR A 659 6.31 30.75 -13.08
N GLU A 660 7.19 31.74 -13.19
CA GLU A 660 8.04 31.95 -14.36
C GLU A 660 9.51 31.90 -13.98
N LEU A 661 10.34 31.34 -14.85
CA LEU A 661 11.79 31.25 -14.67
C LEU A 661 12.49 31.34 -16.02
N ASP A 662 13.48 32.23 -16.09
CA ASP A 662 14.44 32.25 -17.18
C ASP A 662 15.64 31.36 -16.81
N HIS A 663 15.84 30.28 -17.56
CA HIS A 663 16.99 29.41 -17.42
C HIS A 663 17.75 29.36 -18.75
N LYS A 664 18.93 30.01 -18.77
CA LYS A 664 19.73 30.21 -19.99
C LYS A 664 18.93 31.00 -21.05
N LYS A 665 18.72 30.41 -22.24
CA LYS A 665 17.90 30.97 -23.33
C LYS A 665 16.45 30.48 -23.30
N MET A 666 16.08 29.75 -22.27
CA MET A 666 14.76 29.15 -22.11
C MET A 666 13.95 29.95 -21.10
N HIS A 667 12.69 30.20 -21.42
CA HIS A 667 11.70 30.77 -20.52
C HIS A 667 10.71 29.67 -20.16
N LEU A 668 10.62 29.33 -18.87
CA LEU A 668 9.72 28.33 -18.32
C LEU A 668 8.57 29.04 -17.62
N ALA A 669 7.33 28.66 -17.92
CA ALA A 669 6.14 29.16 -17.24
C ALA A 669 5.27 28.00 -16.77
N PHE A 670 4.86 28.01 -15.51
CA PHE A 670 4.08 26.95 -14.87
C PHE A 670 2.83 27.51 -14.21
N LYS A 671 1.80 26.66 -14.08
CA LYS A 671 0.64 26.92 -13.24
C LYS A 671 0.79 26.21 -11.89
N LEU A 672 0.40 26.86 -10.80
CA LEU A 672 0.34 26.25 -9.48
C LEU A 672 -0.96 25.46 -9.37
N GLY A 673 -0.85 24.14 -9.38
CA GLY A 673 -1.91 23.20 -9.07
C GLY A 673 -1.83 22.71 -7.63
N THR A 674 -2.92 22.11 -7.17
CA THR A 674 -2.98 21.38 -5.89
C THR A 674 -3.25 19.91 -6.18
N SER A 675 -2.37 19.01 -5.73
CA SER A 675 -2.55 17.56 -5.88
C SER A 675 -3.61 17.01 -4.92
N TYR A 676 -4.07 15.79 -5.18
CA TYR A 676 -4.94 15.05 -4.24
C TYR A 676 -4.23 14.76 -2.90
N GLU A 677 -2.91 14.65 -2.93
CA GLU A 677 -2.05 14.45 -1.76
C GLU A 677 -1.64 15.77 -1.08
N MET A 678 -2.35 16.87 -1.37
CA MET A 678 -2.25 18.10 -0.58
C MET A 678 -0.89 18.80 -0.74
N GLN A 679 -0.19 18.52 -1.83
CA GLN A 679 1.08 19.15 -2.21
C GLN A 679 0.84 20.16 -3.33
N ASN A 680 1.65 21.20 -3.35
CA ASN A 680 1.67 22.12 -4.48
C ASN A 680 2.37 21.43 -5.64
N GLU A 681 1.77 21.51 -6.83
CA GLU A 681 2.37 21.02 -8.05
C GLU A 681 2.57 22.18 -9.02
N LEU A 682 3.69 22.21 -9.73
CA LEU A 682 3.81 23.06 -10.91
C LEU A 682 3.27 22.28 -12.10
N VAL A 683 2.09 22.65 -12.58
CA VAL A 683 1.39 22.00 -13.68
C VAL A 683 1.45 22.84 -14.95
N ASP A 684 1.13 22.22 -16.08
CA ASP A 684 1.03 22.89 -17.39
C ASP A 684 2.26 23.73 -17.78
N GLY A 685 3.45 23.20 -17.51
CA GLY A 685 4.71 23.85 -17.84
C GLY A 685 4.86 24.12 -19.34
N ILE A 686 5.06 25.37 -19.73
CA ILE A 686 5.39 25.79 -21.10
C ILE A 686 6.86 26.21 -21.13
N LEU A 687 7.64 25.66 -22.07
CA LEU A 687 9.00 26.09 -22.35
C LEU A 687 9.01 26.91 -23.63
N THR A 688 9.46 28.14 -23.55
CA THR A 688 9.63 29.02 -24.70
C THR A 688 11.13 29.24 -24.98
N VAL A 689 11.57 28.99 -26.21
CA VAL A 689 12.94 29.27 -26.66
C VAL A 689 12.87 30.12 -27.92
N GLY A 690 13.49 31.31 -27.90
CA GLY A 690 13.42 32.24 -29.03
C GLY A 690 11.99 32.68 -29.40
N GLY A 691 11.05 32.66 -28.45
CA GLY A 691 9.64 33.00 -28.66
C GLY A 691 8.76 31.86 -29.20
N ILE A 692 9.32 30.67 -29.41
CA ILE A 692 8.58 29.46 -29.82
C ILE A 692 8.32 28.59 -28.60
N SER A 693 7.08 28.16 -28.40
CA SER A 693 6.69 27.29 -27.29
C SER A 693 6.80 25.81 -27.65
N TYR A 694 7.35 25.03 -26.74
CA TYR A 694 7.59 23.60 -26.88
C TYR A 694 6.90 22.82 -25.76
N VAL A 695 6.49 21.60 -26.08
CA VAL A 695 6.22 20.57 -25.08
C VAL A 695 7.57 20.04 -24.63
N TRP A 696 7.79 20.00 -23.32
CA TRP A 696 9.09 19.67 -22.78
C TRP A 696 9.00 18.70 -21.60
N ARG A 697 10.12 18.05 -21.33
CA ARG A 697 10.38 17.24 -20.15
C ARG A 697 11.79 17.50 -19.71
N TYR A 698 12.02 17.53 -18.40
CA TYR A 698 13.36 17.54 -17.86
C TYR A 698 13.59 16.20 -17.16
N SER A 699 14.67 15.53 -17.52
CA SER A 699 15.06 14.27 -16.89
C SER A 699 16.55 14.08 -17.03
N ASN A 700 17.19 13.54 -15.99
CA ASN A 700 18.63 13.27 -16.00
C ASN A 700 19.42 14.51 -16.43
N ARG A 701 19.03 15.65 -15.86
CA ARG A 701 19.66 16.95 -16.08
C ARG A 701 19.58 17.51 -17.50
N ARG A 702 18.83 16.88 -18.41
CA ARG A 702 18.66 17.35 -19.79
C ARG A 702 17.20 17.74 -20.04
N PHE A 703 17.01 18.80 -20.82
CA PHE A 703 15.71 19.15 -21.39
C PHE A 703 15.48 18.35 -22.66
N PHE A 704 14.31 17.72 -22.74
CA PHE A 704 13.77 17.09 -23.93
C PHE A 704 12.63 17.96 -24.41
N VAL A 705 12.67 18.38 -25.67
CA VAL A 705 11.66 19.29 -26.24
C VAL A 705 11.14 18.74 -27.56
N ARG A 706 9.85 18.93 -27.78
CA ARG A 706 9.18 18.65 -29.05
C ARG A 706 8.12 19.71 -29.31
N ASP A 707 7.63 19.76 -30.54
CA ASP A 707 6.50 20.64 -30.87
C ASP A 707 5.23 20.22 -30.12
N SER A 708 4.31 21.17 -29.98
CA SER A 708 2.98 20.98 -29.44
C SER A 708 2.22 19.86 -30.16
N MET A 709 1.66 18.94 -29.37
CA MET A 709 0.76 17.93 -29.92
C MET A 709 -0.58 18.54 -30.35
N GLY A 710 -1.22 17.93 -31.34
CA GLY A 710 -2.57 18.29 -31.76
C GLY A 710 -3.62 17.57 -30.91
N ASN A 711 -4.88 17.73 -31.28
CA ASN A 711 -6.01 17.04 -30.63
C ASN A 711 -6.76 16.11 -31.60
N LYS A 712 -6.20 15.84 -32.78
CA LYS A 712 -6.82 15.02 -33.81
C LYS A 712 -6.26 13.61 -33.79
N THR A 713 -7.11 12.62 -34.03
CA THR A 713 -6.67 11.25 -34.33
C THR A 713 -6.83 11.01 -35.82
N VAL A 714 -5.76 10.59 -36.49
CA VAL A 714 -5.75 10.37 -37.94
C VAL A 714 -5.35 8.93 -38.25
N ARG A 715 -6.06 8.27 -39.16
CA ARG A 715 -5.69 6.93 -39.62
C ARG A 715 -4.63 7.02 -40.72
N LEU A 716 -3.53 6.28 -40.57
CA LEU A 716 -2.42 6.29 -41.53
C LEU A 716 -2.81 5.82 -42.94
N ASP A 717 -3.78 4.91 -43.03
CA ASP A 717 -4.31 4.43 -44.30
C ASP A 717 -5.14 5.48 -45.06
N THR A 718 -5.69 6.48 -44.36
CA THR A 718 -6.52 7.55 -44.94
C THR A 718 -5.76 8.81 -45.34
N LEU A 719 -4.44 8.87 -45.11
CA LEU A 719 -3.65 10.04 -45.49
C LEU A 719 -3.50 10.13 -47.01
N GLU A 720 -3.85 11.28 -47.57
CA GLU A 720 -3.62 11.60 -48.99
C GLU A 720 -2.17 12.06 -49.21
N GLY A 721 -1.62 11.78 -50.41
CA GLY A 721 -0.30 12.29 -50.81
C GLY A 721 0.89 11.61 -50.13
N LYS A 722 0.75 10.35 -49.71
CA LYS A 722 1.85 9.54 -49.17
C LYS A 722 2.92 9.30 -50.25
N SER A 723 4.19 9.36 -49.88
CA SER A 723 5.27 8.94 -50.75
C SER A 723 5.34 7.42 -50.87
N GLU A 724 5.94 6.91 -51.95
CA GLU A 724 6.09 5.47 -52.18
C GLU A 724 6.93 4.80 -51.08
N SER A 725 7.95 5.50 -50.58
CA SER A 725 8.79 5.05 -49.45
C SER A 725 8.01 4.94 -48.14
N LEU A 726 7.16 5.92 -47.82
CA LEU A 726 6.27 5.87 -46.66
C LEU A 726 5.28 4.71 -46.74
N GLU A 727 4.64 4.52 -47.91
CA GLU A 727 3.70 3.41 -48.10
C GLU A 727 4.41 2.05 -47.98
N GLY A 728 5.60 1.92 -48.57
CA GLY A 728 6.44 0.73 -48.46
C GLY A 728 6.84 0.44 -47.02
N PHE A 729 7.33 1.45 -46.30
CA PHE A 729 7.68 1.32 -44.89
C PHE A 729 6.47 0.94 -44.04
N TYR A 730 5.35 1.66 -44.15
CA TYR A 730 4.14 1.40 -43.37
C TYR A 730 3.64 -0.03 -43.56
N LYS A 731 3.62 -0.53 -44.81
CA LYS A 731 3.20 -1.89 -45.12
C LYS A 731 4.11 -2.94 -44.47
N ASN A 732 5.43 -2.73 -44.52
CA ASN A 732 6.40 -3.64 -43.91
C ASN A 732 6.33 -3.59 -42.38
N TRP A 733 6.20 -2.39 -41.83
CA TRP A 733 6.09 -2.14 -40.40
C TRP A 733 4.83 -2.80 -39.81
N VAL A 734 3.66 -2.63 -40.45
CA VAL A 734 2.41 -3.30 -40.04
C VAL A 734 2.52 -4.83 -40.10
N ALA A 735 3.23 -5.36 -41.11
CA ALA A 735 3.46 -6.80 -41.21
C ALA A 735 4.36 -7.29 -40.07
N HIS A 736 5.47 -6.59 -39.80
CA HIS A 736 6.41 -6.93 -38.74
C HIS A 736 5.73 -6.98 -37.36
N ILE A 737 4.97 -5.95 -37.00
CA ILE A 737 4.26 -5.91 -35.70
C ILE A 737 3.08 -6.90 -35.61
N GLY A 738 2.57 -7.37 -36.76
CA GLY A 738 1.50 -8.37 -36.83
C GLY A 738 1.98 -9.80 -36.55
N ASP A 739 3.20 -10.13 -36.93
CA ASP A 739 3.79 -11.47 -36.73
C ASP A 739 4.22 -11.70 -35.26
N GLU A 740 4.55 -10.64 -34.52
CA GLU A 740 5.05 -10.69 -33.14
C GLU A 740 3.96 -10.64 -32.05
N GLN A 741 3.05 -11.62 -32.03
CA GLN A 741 2.19 -11.94 -30.86
C GLN A 741 0.88 -11.14 -30.66
N VAL A 742 0.34 -10.44 -31.66
CA VAL A 742 -1.06 -9.98 -31.58
C VAL A 742 -1.90 -11.01 -32.31
N GLY A 743 -2.49 -11.96 -31.58
CA GLY A 743 -3.31 -13.07 -32.13
C GLY A 743 -4.53 -12.63 -32.98
N ASP A 744 -4.73 -11.33 -33.14
CA ASP A 744 -5.61 -10.70 -34.13
C ASP A 744 -4.77 -9.76 -35.01
N SER A 745 -4.89 -9.90 -36.33
CA SER A 745 -4.21 -9.04 -37.30
C SER A 745 -4.50 -7.56 -37.01
N LEU A 746 -3.43 -6.77 -36.88
CA LEU A 746 -3.51 -5.33 -36.65
C LEU A 746 -4.19 -4.67 -37.87
N LYS A 747 -5.49 -4.37 -37.76
CA LYS A 747 -6.30 -3.94 -38.92
C LYS A 747 -5.99 -2.50 -39.35
N THR A 748 -5.60 -1.64 -38.41
CA THR A 748 -5.40 -0.19 -38.64
C THR A 748 -4.47 0.42 -37.60
N ALA A 749 -3.51 1.24 -38.02
CA ALA A 749 -2.74 2.11 -37.14
C ALA A 749 -3.30 3.53 -37.15
N VAL A 750 -3.40 4.15 -35.96
CA VAL A 750 -3.82 5.56 -35.81
C VAL A 750 -2.75 6.39 -35.12
N ILE A 751 -2.60 7.62 -35.59
CA ILE A 751 -1.78 8.65 -34.96
C ILE A 751 -2.70 9.41 -34.02
N ALA A 752 -2.44 9.32 -32.71
CA ALA A 752 -3.15 10.14 -31.73
C ALA A 752 -2.50 11.52 -31.66
N ASN A 753 -3.28 12.53 -31.29
CA ASN A 753 -2.78 13.89 -31.08
C ASN A 753 -1.99 14.47 -32.28
N PHE A 754 -2.43 14.15 -33.48
CA PHE A 754 -1.80 14.55 -34.73
C PHE A 754 -1.78 16.07 -34.91
N ASN A 755 -0.58 16.61 -35.09
CA ASN A 755 -0.29 17.97 -35.54
C ASN A 755 0.73 17.89 -36.68
N THR A 756 0.47 18.64 -37.76
CA THR A 756 1.39 18.78 -38.91
C THR A 756 2.68 19.52 -38.57
N SER A 757 2.75 20.09 -37.37
CA SER A 757 3.93 20.76 -36.81
C SER A 757 4.81 19.79 -36.01
N ALA A 758 4.21 18.82 -35.30
CA ALA A 758 4.94 17.80 -34.55
C ALA A 758 5.50 16.64 -35.39
N HIS A 759 4.89 16.37 -36.54
CA HIS A 759 5.38 15.38 -37.50
C HIS A 759 6.04 16.12 -38.65
N LYS A 760 7.27 15.77 -39.01
CA LYS A 760 8.08 16.50 -39.99
C LYS A 760 8.99 15.55 -40.76
N THR A 761 9.40 15.94 -41.97
CA THR A 761 10.52 15.27 -42.65
C THR A 761 11.82 15.47 -41.85
N LEU A 762 12.85 14.65 -42.07
CA LEU A 762 14.12 14.77 -41.33
C LEU A 762 14.71 16.20 -41.41
N GLN A 763 14.73 16.81 -42.60
CA GLN A 763 15.27 18.16 -42.77
C GLN A 763 14.49 19.20 -41.95
N GLN A 764 13.17 19.07 -41.89
CA GLN A 764 12.33 19.94 -41.09
C GLN A 764 12.50 19.66 -39.59
N ALA A 765 12.69 18.39 -39.19
CA ALA A 765 12.95 17.98 -37.83
C ALA A 765 14.29 18.54 -37.31
N MET A 766 15.34 18.53 -38.13
CA MET A 766 16.64 19.13 -37.78
C MET A 766 16.54 20.65 -37.56
N GLY A 767 15.65 21.33 -38.28
CA GLY A 767 15.37 22.76 -38.07
C GLY A 767 14.38 23.07 -36.94
N LEU A 768 13.76 22.06 -36.34
CA LEU A 768 12.80 22.23 -35.23
C LEU A 768 13.51 22.45 -33.89
N CYS A 769 14.67 21.81 -33.70
CA CYS A 769 15.40 21.89 -32.46
C CYS A 769 15.84 23.34 -32.21
N PRO A 770 15.42 23.94 -31.07
CA PRO A 770 15.80 25.31 -30.77
C PRO A 770 17.32 25.43 -30.55
N GLU A 771 17.84 26.65 -30.55
CA GLU A 771 19.26 26.88 -30.28
C GLU A 771 19.69 26.25 -28.94
N GLY A 772 20.78 25.46 -28.96
CA GLY A 772 21.23 24.66 -27.80
C GLY A 772 20.60 23.27 -27.68
N PHE A 773 19.82 22.85 -28.67
CA PHE A 773 19.21 21.52 -28.75
C PHE A 773 19.54 20.84 -30.07
N ARG A 774 19.56 19.51 -30.05
CA ARG A 774 19.76 18.67 -31.25
C ARG A 774 18.94 17.39 -31.20
N LEU A 775 18.84 16.68 -32.32
CA LEU A 775 18.31 15.31 -32.31
C LEU A 775 19.32 14.37 -31.62
N PRO A 776 18.86 13.45 -30.75
CA PRO A 776 19.72 12.42 -30.18
C PRO A 776 20.27 11.50 -31.28
N ASP A 777 21.50 11.04 -31.12
CA ASP A 777 22.06 10.02 -32.01
C ASP A 777 21.57 8.61 -31.64
N SER A 778 21.89 7.62 -32.47
CA SER A 778 21.46 6.23 -32.28
C SER A 778 22.00 5.59 -30.99
N THR A 779 23.10 6.07 -30.44
CA THR A 779 23.71 5.55 -29.21
C THR A 779 23.05 6.11 -27.96
N GLU A 780 22.57 7.35 -28.01
CA GLU A 780 21.91 8.02 -26.89
C GLU A 780 20.51 7.47 -26.60
N TRP A 781 19.77 7.01 -27.62
CA TRP A 781 18.39 6.55 -27.44
C TRP A 781 18.23 5.43 -26.41
N ARG A 782 19.22 4.53 -26.29
CA ARG A 782 19.17 3.43 -25.31
C ARG A 782 19.12 3.93 -23.87
N THR A 783 19.65 5.13 -23.59
CA THR A 783 19.63 5.72 -22.24
C THR A 783 18.46 6.69 -22.04
N ILE A 784 17.90 7.24 -23.13
CA ILE A 784 16.82 8.25 -23.11
C ILE A 784 15.44 7.60 -22.88
N VAL A 785 15.22 6.40 -23.38
CA VAL A 785 13.86 5.84 -23.58
C VAL A 785 13.07 5.57 -22.31
N PRO A 786 13.67 5.01 -21.24
CA PRO A 786 12.99 4.92 -19.95
C PRO A 786 12.52 6.28 -19.42
N LYS A 787 13.13 7.38 -19.88
CA LYS A 787 13.00 8.74 -19.35
C LYS A 787 11.99 9.60 -20.11
N VAL A 788 11.51 9.17 -21.28
CA VAL A 788 10.59 9.96 -22.14
C VAL A 788 9.24 9.27 -22.39
N ARG A 789 8.90 8.25 -21.58
CA ARG A 789 7.72 7.36 -21.73
C ARG A 789 6.38 8.07 -21.97
N GLU A 790 6.20 9.29 -21.48
CA GLU A 790 4.92 10.04 -21.54
C GLU A 790 4.79 10.99 -22.74
N MET A 791 5.81 11.09 -23.60
CA MET A 791 5.75 11.89 -24.83
C MET A 791 5.16 11.08 -25.99
N GLU A 792 3.88 10.73 -25.87
CA GLU A 792 3.24 9.71 -26.72
C GLU A 792 2.77 10.23 -28.10
N SER A 793 2.58 9.30 -29.04
CA SER A 793 2.21 9.63 -30.43
C SER A 793 1.35 8.61 -31.21
N PHE A 794 1.61 7.29 -31.13
CA PHE A 794 0.82 6.31 -31.92
C PHE A 794 0.05 5.33 -31.04
N VAL A 795 -1.21 5.06 -31.40
CA VAL A 795 -2.04 4.04 -30.76
C VAL A 795 -2.36 2.98 -31.81
N ALA A 796 -1.99 1.74 -31.54
CA ALA A 796 -2.49 0.59 -32.27
C ALA A 796 -3.40 -0.23 -31.35
N SER A 797 -4.71 -0.13 -31.58
CA SER A 797 -5.70 -0.91 -30.83
C SER A 797 -5.99 -2.21 -31.58
N SER A 798 -5.73 -3.36 -30.96
CA SER A 798 -6.48 -4.57 -31.29
C SER A 798 -7.87 -4.46 -30.66
N GLY A 799 -8.89 -5.04 -31.29
CA GLY A 799 -10.30 -4.72 -31.01
C GLY A 799 -10.82 -5.09 -29.62
N TYR A 800 -10.06 -5.82 -28.79
CA TYR A 800 -10.49 -6.25 -27.46
C TYR A 800 -9.30 -6.35 -26.48
N GLY A 801 -9.07 -5.29 -25.71
CA GLY A 801 -8.49 -5.39 -24.37
C GLY A 801 -6.99 -5.13 -24.18
N ALA A 802 -6.17 -5.05 -25.22
CA ALA A 802 -4.76 -4.68 -25.09
C ALA A 802 -4.33 -3.72 -26.22
N SER A 803 -4.36 -2.41 -25.94
CA SER A 803 -3.73 -1.44 -26.83
C SER A 803 -2.21 -1.48 -26.66
N ARG A 804 -1.50 -1.51 -27.80
CA ARG A 804 -0.07 -1.21 -27.86
C ARG A 804 0.09 0.22 -28.40
N ARG A 805 1.01 0.98 -27.84
CA ARG A 805 1.41 2.29 -28.39
C ARG A 805 2.79 2.15 -28.97
N TYR A 806 2.97 2.59 -30.20
CA TYR A 806 4.28 2.63 -30.83
C TYR A 806 4.74 4.09 -30.82
N ASN A 807 6.03 4.34 -30.70
CA ASN A 807 6.57 5.68 -30.87
C ASN A 807 7.83 5.58 -31.70
N LEU A 808 7.88 6.36 -32.78
CA LEU A 808 9.04 6.46 -33.66
C LEU A 808 9.60 7.87 -33.55
N PHE A 809 10.90 7.95 -33.28
CA PHE A 809 11.62 9.21 -33.19
C PHE A 809 12.78 9.25 -34.17
N TRP A 810 12.99 10.42 -34.77
CA TRP A 810 14.19 10.67 -35.57
C TRP A 810 15.44 10.58 -34.71
N THR A 811 16.49 9.95 -35.25
CA THR A 811 17.85 10.10 -34.73
C THR A 811 18.64 11.07 -35.61
N SER A 812 19.74 11.62 -35.10
CA SER A 812 20.72 12.35 -35.92
C SER A 812 21.64 11.43 -36.73
N SER A 813 21.61 10.12 -36.50
CA SER A 813 22.46 9.14 -37.16
C SER A 813 21.94 8.75 -38.55
N GLU A 814 22.66 9.17 -39.57
CA GLU A 814 22.40 8.80 -40.96
C GLU A 814 22.87 7.38 -41.25
N LYS A 815 22.02 6.59 -41.91
CA LYS A 815 22.41 5.28 -42.43
C LYS A 815 23.00 5.44 -43.83
N ASP A 816 22.25 6.08 -44.73
CA ASP A 816 22.67 6.43 -46.09
C ASP A 816 21.90 7.65 -46.62
N SER A 817 22.07 7.99 -47.90
CA SER A 817 21.47 9.19 -48.50
C SER A 817 19.94 9.20 -48.48
N GLU A 818 19.29 8.04 -48.47
CA GLU A 818 17.83 7.91 -48.53
C GLU A 818 17.21 7.48 -47.19
N THR A 819 18.02 6.89 -46.30
CA THR A 819 17.56 6.31 -45.03
C THR A 819 18.25 6.93 -43.82
N GLN A 820 17.48 7.06 -42.75
CA GLN A 820 17.92 7.51 -41.43
C GLN A 820 17.63 6.39 -40.44
N TYR A 821 18.42 6.28 -39.38
CA TYR A 821 17.97 5.50 -38.23
C TYR A 821 16.85 6.25 -37.51
N CYS A 822 15.76 5.54 -37.18
CA CYS A 822 14.82 5.97 -36.15
C CYS A 822 14.99 5.08 -34.92
N TYR A 823 14.55 5.61 -33.78
CA TYR A 823 14.31 4.79 -32.61
C TYR A 823 12.83 4.47 -32.49
N GLU A 824 12.50 3.19 -32.40
CA GLU A 824 11.16 2.69 -32.11
C GLU A 824 11.10 2.21 -30.65
N TYR A 825 10.02 2.54 -29.93
CA TYR A 825 9.64 1.78 -28.75
C TYR A 825 8.16 1.49 -28.68
N VAL A 826 7.85 0.38 -28.02
CA VAL A 826 6.52 -0.17 -27.88
C VAL A 826 6.10 -0.09 -26.42
N LEU A 827 4.97 0.54 -26.15
CA LEU A 827 4.29 0.49 -24.87
C LEU A 827 3.13 -0.49 -24.94
N LYS A 828 2.89 -1.22 -23.85
CA LYS A 828 1.73 -2.11 -23.68
C LYS A 828 0.92 -1.66 -22.48
N GLN A 829 -0.40 -1.59 -22.63
CA GLN A 829 -1.30 -1.38 -21.50
C GLN A 829 -1.48 -2.71 -20.75
N ASN A 830 -1.18 -2.73 -19.46
CA ASN A 830 -1.13 -3.97 -18.68
C ASN A 830 -2.51 -4.50 -18.30
N SER A 831 -3.48 -3.61 -18.16
CA SER A 831 -4.87 -3.97 -17.89
C SER A 831 -5.82 -2.89 -18.38
N VAL A 832 -7.07 -3.28 -18.63
CA VAL A 832 -8.13 -2.34 -19.05
C VAL A 832 -8.39 -1.26 -17.99
N ILE A 833 -7.99 -1.49 -16.74
CA ILE A 833 -8.25 -0.61 -15.58
C ILE A 833 -7.00 0.21 -15.22
N SER A 834 -5.81 -0.21 -15.62
CA SER A 834 -4.55 0.48 -15.33
C SER A 834 -4.28 1.59 -16.33
N TYR A 835 -3.99 2.79 -15.83
CA TYR A 835 -3.45 3.90 -16.63
C TYR A 835 -1.95 3.76 -16.91
N TYR A 836 -1.29 2.71 -16.40
CA TYR A 836 0.15 2.49 -16.57
C TYR A 836 0.46 1.70 -17.86
N TRP A 837 1.47 2.19 -18.56
CA TRP A 837 1.99 1.66 -19.82
C TRP A 837 3.44 1.18 -19.63
N ASP A 838 3.71 -0.08 -19.93
CA ASP A 838 5.06 -0.65 -19.83
C ASP A 838 5.77 -0.65 -21.16
N ILE A 839 7.08 -0.34 -21.16
CA ILE A 839 7.92 -0.54 -22.34
C ILE A 839 8.09 -2.04 -22.56
N LEU A 840 7.51 -2.53 -23.66
CA LEU A 840 7.63 -3.91 -24.09
C LEU A 840 8.95 -4.15 -24.83
N ALA A 841 9.31 -3.22 -25.71
CA ALA A 841 10.50 -3.32 -26.56
C ALA A 841 10.95 -1.92 -26.99
N GLY A 842 12.22 -1.79 -27.38
CA GLY A 842 12.68 -0.62 -28.12
C GLY A 842 13.99 -0.89 -28.85
N ASP A 843 14.06 -0.48 -30.12
CA ASP A 843 15.17 -0.78 -31.02
C ASP A 843 15.40 0.34 -32.05
N LEU A 844 16.56 0.30 -32.69
CA LEU A 844 16.88 1.14 -33.84
C LEU A 844 16.37 0.47 -35.11
N ILE A 845 15.58 1.20 -35.87
CA ILE A 845 15.03 0.74 -37.15
C ILE A 845 15.45 1.69 -38.28
N GLU A 846 15.36 1.20 -39.51
CA GLU A 846 15.72 1.96 -40.70
C GLU A 846 14.48 2.65 -41.27
N CYS A 847 14.53 3.97 -41.34
CA CYS A 847 13.44 4.81 -41.78
C CYS A 847 13.78 5.56 -43.07
N PRO A 848 12.88 5.64 -44.05
CA PRO A 848 13.01 6.61 -45.12
C PRO A 848 13.03 8.03 -44.57
N LYS A 849 13.86 8.95 -45.10
CA LYS A 849 13.97 10.34 -44.59
C LYS A 849 12.69 11.18 -44.74
N ASP A 850 11.72 10.68 -45.50
CA ASP A 850 10.41 11.29 -45.75
C ASP A 850 9.26 10.56 -45.04
N LEU A 851 9.54 9.83 -43.95
CA LEU A 851 8.58 9.05 -43.14
C LEU A 851 7.53 9.90 -42.38
N TYR A 852 7.12 11.04 -42.92
CA TYR A 852 6.04 11.86 -42.39
C TYR A 852 4.68 11.21 -42.67
N PRO A 853 3.72 11.15 -41.72
CA PRO A 853 3.77 11.62 -40.35
C PRO A 853 3.98 10.49 -39.32
N MET A 854 4.69 9.43 -39.66
CA MET A 854 4.90 8.28 -38.76
C MET A 854 6.01 8.47 -37.74
N VAL A 855 6.78 9.55 -37.83
CA VAL A 855 7.96 9.79 -36.97
C VAL A 855 7.95 11.22 -36.44
N GLN A 856 8.43 11.36 -35.21
CA GLN A 856 8.48 12.61 -34.48
C GLN A 856 9.91 13.10 -34.28
N ALA A 857 10.05 14.41 -34.14
CA ALA A 857 11.29 15.02 -33.67
C ALA A 857 11.22 15.16 -32.15
N LEU A 858 12.21 14.57 -31.46
CA LEU A 858 12.47 14.86 -30.05
C LEU A 858 13.87 15.43 -29.97
N CYS A 859 13.98 16.66 -29.50
CA CYS A 859 15.26 17.33 -29.36
C CYS A 859 15.72 17.23 -27.91
N ILE A 860 17.01 17.03 -27.71
CA ILE A 860 17.67 16.99 -26.41
C ILE A 860 18.57 18.20 -26.27
N SER A 861 18.59 18.83 -25.10
CA SER A 861 19.54 19.91 -24.81
C SER A 861 20.96 19.36 -24.82
N GLU A 862 21.90 20.13 -25.38
CA GLU A 862 23.31 19.78 -25.31
C GLU A 862 23.78 19.82 -23.85
N GLU A 863 24.50 18.77 -23.42
CA GLU A 863 25.16 18.75 -22.12
C GLU A 863 26.27 19.80 -22.10
N GLU A 864 26.39 20.52 -20.98
CA GLU A 864 27.54 21.38 -20.69
C GLU A 864 28.52 20.66 -19.78
#